data_AF-A0ABC8XCE1-F1
#
_entry.id   AF-A0ABC8XCE1-F1
#
_cell.length_a   1.000
_cell.length_b   1.000
_cell.length_c   1.000
_cell.angle_alpha   90.00
_cell.angle_beta   90.00
_cell.angle_gamma   90.00
#
_symmetry.space_group_name_H-M   'P 1'
#
loop_
_entity.id
_entity.type
_entity.pdbx_description
1 polymer ?
#
loop_
_entity_poly.entity_id
_entity_poly.type
_entity_poly.pdbx_seq_one_letter_code
_entity_poly.pdbx_strand_id
1 'polypeptide(L)'
;MPPRLRTIRVAREEDFRSQIGENGHYFDLVDFSRVRAFEVEANTSTHSFKEKLAKEFGIPVQSQCLWLWARRKNKTYRPRRRLSSQEEKLSVGRLCEADLDLFLEVLHPCPVPNLASGKDSLLFLKLYDREQTQLRYVGSLFVNDSSRASEILPELRTLAGFHANEEIELYEEIKFEPLVMCEAIDLHDTFSHAQIGTGDIICYQKSSKPVNIYRYPYVQSFLNHVHDQKEAHRKIQTLEEEVVVLKCQARHEKEEASMECVQLKHERNNAVRQVGELCDQNRQVILEFSVEDLEQATDHFSNACKVGETEYGRVYKGIIHKTMVAIKLSCSDNLFQREVSILREGRHPNIVTIVGVCSEASALVYEWLPNGNLEDRIICKNNSPPLLWRRRAQVIGEVCCMLLFLHSRKPNALVHGDLRPCNIFIDASHRSKLCHFGMSDLFLEPGTCPPNLTARLPYMDPEFLTTGELTQLSDVYSLGIIILHLLTGMPPLSIAKKVATALERDSLHLLIYKSAGDWPYMQAKQLALIGLSCVEMTREKRPDLLTKVWAIIEPMVTKPPVASWPYFQLAYEGSCAPAHFFCPILKEIMNDPLVAADGFTYEAEAIRHWLDEGNNRSPMTNLALPNQDLIPNRALRASIQEYLQLQRQ
;
A
#
# COMPACT_ATOMS: atom_id res chain seq x y z
N MET A 1 -26.41 12.23 -52.15
CA MET A 1 -26.57 11.42 -50.93
C MET A 1 -25.92 10.07 -51.19
N PRO A 2 -25.09 9.53 -50.28
CA PRO A 2 -24.56 8.17 -50.43
C PRO A 2 -25.72 7.18 -50.55
N PRO A 3 -25.60 6.11 -51.36
CA PRO A 3 -26.64 5.09 -51.46
C PRO A 3 -26.89 4.51 -50.08
N ARG A 4 -28.16 4.44 -49.64
CA ARG A 4 -28.51 3.75 -48.40
C ARG A 4 -28.29 2.25 -48.63
N LEU A 5 -27.12 1.77 -48.24
CA LEU A 5 -26.79 0.36 -48.19
C LEU A 5 -27.52 -0.30 -47.03
N ARG A 6 -27.88 -1.57 -47.22
CA ARG A 6 -28.51 -2.42 -46.22
C ARG A 6 -27.76 -3.73 -46.10
N THR A 7 -27.65 -4.22 -44.88
CA THR A 7 -27.07 -5.52 -44.61
C THR A 7 -28.18 -6.57 -44.60
N ILE A 8 -28.05 -7.56 -45.47
CA ILE A 8 -28.95 -8.71 -45.52
C ILE A 8 -28.15 -9.95 -45.18
N ARG A 9 -28.59 -10.72 -44.19
CA ARG A 9 -27.99 -12.01 -43.86
C ARG A 9 -28.92 -13.12 -44.33
N VAL A 10 -28.38 -14.06 -45.09
CA VAL A 10 -29.16 -15.15 -45.69
C VAL A 10 -28.65 -16.47 -45.15
N ALA A 11 -29.40 -17.06 -44.22
CA ALA A 11 -29.11 -18.38 -43.69
C ALA A 11 -29.63 -19.47 -44.63
N ARG A 12 -28.87 -20.55 -44.76
CA ARG A 12 -29.19 -21.75 -45.53
C ARG A 12 -29.22 -22.95 -44.59
N GLU A 13 -29.80 -24.05 -45.05
CA GLU A 13 -29.83 -25.28 -44.26
C GLU A 13 -28.42 -25.81 -43.93
N GLU A 14 -27.43 -25.57 -44.79
CA GLU A 14 -26.01 -25.85 -44.51
C GLU A 14 -25.49 -25.08 -43.29
N ASP A 15 -25.90 -23.82 -43.12
CA ASP A 15 -25.49 -23.00 -41.98
C ASP A 15 -26.10 -23.56 -40.69
N PHE A 16 -27.29 -24.16 -40.75
CA PHE A 16 -27.89 -24.89 -39.62
C PHE A 16 -27.16 -26.19 -39.31
N ARG A 17 -26.84 -27.01 -40.33
CA ARG A 17 -26.11 -28.27 -40.18
C ARG A 17 -24.68 -28.09 -39.64
N SER A 18 -24.04 -26.96 -39.94
CA SER A 18 -22.69 -26.64 -39.46
C SER A 18 -22.64 -26.38 -37.95
N GLN A 19 -23.80 -26.19 -37.31
CA GLN A 19 -23.88 -25.94 -35.88
C GLN A 19 -24.14 -27.25 -35.13
N ILE A 20 -23.23 -27.54 -34.23
CA ILE A 20 -23.24 -28.71 -33.37
C ILE A 20 -23.11 -28.19 -31.94
N GLY A 21 -24.04 -28.57 -31.08
CA GLY A 21 -23.97 -28.22 -29.67
C GLY A 21 -23.11 -29.22 -28.92
N GLU A 22 -21.89 -28.85 -28.52
CA GLU A 22 -20.95 -29.69 -27.77
C GLU A 22 -20.22 -28.85 -26.71
N ASN A 23 -19.89 -29.44 -25.54
CA ASN A 23 -19.01 -28.86 -24.52
C ASN A 23 -19.29 -27.38 -24.14
N GLY A 24 -20.54 -27.03 -23.82
CA GLY A 24 -20.89 -25.66 -23.42
C GLY A 24 -21.34 -24.74 -24.57
N HIS A 25 -21.15 -25.17 -25.82
CA HIS A 25 -21.62 -24.47 -27.01
C HIS A 25 -22.94 -25.08 -27.46
N TYR A 26 -23.96 -24.25 -27.68
CA TYR A 26 -25.27 -24.63 -28.22
C TYR A 26 -25.93 -23.41 -28.85
N PHE A 27 -26.80 -23.66 -29.82
CA PHE A 27 -27.34 -22.65 -30.73
C PHE A 27 -28.87 -22.79 -30.86
N ASP A 28 -29.52 -21.65 -31.14
CA ASP A 28 -30.97 -21.56 -31.28
C ASP A 28 -31.44 -22.18 -32.61
N LEU A 29 -31.11 -21.59 -33.75
CA LEU A 29 -31.22 -22.23 -35.06
C LEU A 29 -30.06 -21.78 -35.95
N VAL A 30 -29.70 -20.50 -35.85
CA VAL A 30 -28.53 -19.93 -36.49
C VAL A 30 -27.91 -18.78 -35.71
N ASP A 31 -26.58 -18.75 -35.66
CA ASP A 31 -25.81 -17.58 -35.26
C ASP A 31 -25.58 -16.68 -36.48
N PHE A 32 -26.42 -15.66 -36.62
CA PHE A 32 -26.33 -14.69 -37.72
C PHE A 32 -25.03 -13.87 -37.74
N SER A 33 -24.23 -13.87 -36.68
CA SER A 33 -22.89 -13.25 -36.74
C SER A 33 -21.92 -14.02 -37.64
N ARG A 34 -22.18 -15.31 -37.84
CA ARG A 34 -21.36 -16.23 -38.64
C ARG A 34 -21.95 -16.49 -40.03
N VAL A 35 -23.18 -16.03 -40.28
CA VAL A 35 -23.88 -16.13 -41.57
C VAL A 35 -23.36 -15.07 -42.54
N ARG A 36 -23.27 -15.43 -43.82
CA ARG A 36 -22.87 -14.52 -44.90
C ARG A 36 -23.79 -13.29 -44.95
N ALA A 37 -23.18 -12.12 -44.77
CA ALA A 37 -23.82 -10.82 -44.93
C ALA A 37 -23.60 -10.28 -46.34
N PHE A 38 -24.65 -9.70 -46.92
CA PHE A 38 -24.64 -9.04 -48.22
C PHE A 38 -24.97 -7.56 -48.03
N GLU A 39 -24.11 -6.68 -48.52
CA GLU A 39 -24.41 -5.26 -48.60
C GLU A 39 -25.10 -4.94 -49.93
N VAL A 40 -26.32 -4.42 -49.85
CA VAL A 40 -27.18 -4.20 -51.01
C VAL A 40 -27.81 -2.82 -50.94
N GLU A 41 -27.85 -2.09 -52.07
CA GLU A 41 -28.54 -0.81 -52.14
C GLU A 41 -30.05 -0.98 -51.95
N ALA A 42 -30.68 -0.11 -51.15
CA ALA A 42 -32.10 -0.22 -50.80
C ALA A 42 -33.08 -0.16 -52.00
N ASN A 43 -32.66 0.36 -53.15
CA ASN A 43 -33.43 0.38 -54.40
C ASN A 43 -33.33 -0.93 -55.21
N THR A 44 -32.41 -1.84 -54.85
CA THR A 44 -32.20 -3.12 -55.55
C THR A 44 -33.49 -3.95 -55.50
N SER A 45 -33.93 -4.48 -56.64
CA SER A 45 -35.11 -5.36 -56.69
C SER A 45 -34.82 -6.71 -56.02
N THR A 46 -35.84 -7.33 -55.42
CA THR A 46 -35.68 -8.66 -54.81
C THR A 46 -35.24 -9.71 -55.84
N HIS A 47 -35.69 -9.61 -57.10
CA HIS A 47 -35.21 -10.47 -58.19
C HIS A 47 -33.71 -10.31 -58.45
N SER A 48 -33.20 -9.08 -58.55
CA SER A 48 -31.77 -8.83 -58.75
C SER A 48 -30.95 -9.31 -57.54
N PHE A 49 -31.51 -9.25 -56.34
CA PHE A 49 -30.90 -9.85 -55.16
C PHE A 49 -30.86 -11.39 -55.25
N LYS A 50 -31.93 -12.06 -55.68
CA LYS A 50 -31.93 -13.52 -55.93
C LYS A 50 -30.88 -13.93 -56.97
N GLU A 51 -30.65 -13.13 -58.02
CA GLU A 51 -29.56 -13.37 -58.97
C GLU A 51 -28.17 -13.28 -58.33
N LYS A 52 -27.97 -12.35 -57.38
CA LYS A 52 -26.73 -12.30 -56.59
C LYS A 52 -26.58 -13.56 -55.72
N LEU A 53 -27.64 -14.00 -55.05
CA LEU A 53 -27.63 -15.25 -54.28
C LEU A 53 -27.34 -16.47 -55.17
N ALA A 54 -27.86 -16.48 -56.41
CA ALA A 54 -27.61 -17.56 -57.36
C ALA A 54 -26.13 -17.67 -57.75
N LYS A 55 -25.46 -16.53 -57.92
CA LYS A 55 -24.02 -16.49 -58.21
C LYS A 55 -23.17 -16.91 -57.01
N GLU A 56 -23.53 -16.45 -55.82
CA GLU A 56 -22.76 -16.75 -54.60
C GLU A 56 -22.92 -18.21 -54.16
N PHE A 57 -24.15 -18.70 -54.13
CA PHE A 57 -24.48 -20.01 -53.57
C PHE A 57 -24.66 -21.11 -54.63
N GLY A 58 -24.64 -20.78 -55.92
CA GLY A 58 -24.84 -21.74 -57.00
C GLY A 58 -26.28 -22.26 -57.13
N ILE A 59 -27.26 -21.62 -56.49
CA ILE A 59 -28.66 -22.07 -56.47
C ILE A 59 -29.47 -21.27 -57.51
N PRO A 60 -30.09 -21.91 -58.52
CA PRO A 60 -30.87 -21.20 -59.54
C PRO A 60 -32.01 -20.37 -58.94
N VAL A 61 -32.30 -19.19 -59.50
CA VAL A 61 -33.32 -18.25 -58.98
C VAL A 61 -34.70 -18.90 -58.81
N GLN A 62 -35.09 -19.78 -59.74
CA GLN A 62 -36.35 -20.53 -59.69
C GLN A 62 -36.43 -21.55 -58.55
N SER A 63 -35.28 -21.97 -58.03
CA SER A 63 -35.16 -22.88 -56.88
C SER A 63 -35.01 -22.13 -55.56
N GLN A 64 -35.04 -20.80 -55.54
CA GLN A 64 -34.87 -20.00 -54.32
C GLN A 64 -36.21 -19.57 -53.73
N CYS A 65 -36.53 -20.11 -52.55
CA CYS A 65 -37.65 -19.65 -51.73
C CYS A 65 -37.12 -18.92 -50.48
N LEU A 66 -37.46 -17.63 -50.35
CA LEU A 66 -36.97 -16.79 -49.25
C LEU A 66 -38.03 -16.68 -48.15
N TRP A 67 -37.59 -16.89 -46.91
CA TRP A 67 -38.39 -16.78 -45.70
C TRP A 67 -37.95 -15.56 -44.88
N LEU A 68 -38.93 -14.80 -44.40
CA LEU A 68 -38.69 -13.70 -43.48
C LEU A 68 -38.55 -14.23 -42.05
N TRP A 69 -37.51 -13.78 -41.37
CA TRP A 69 -37.40 -13.93 -39.92
C TRP A 69 -38.21 -12.87 -39.19
N ALA A 70 -38.79 -13.24 -38.06
CA ALA A 70 -39.51 -12.29 -37.22
C ALA A 70 -39.33 -12.62 -35.73
N ARG A 71 -39.33 -11.57 -34.91
CA ARG A 71 -39.34 -11.70 -33.45
C ARG A 71 -40.76 -11.97 -32.98
N ARG A 72 -40.95 -13.05 -32.23
CA ARG A 72 -42.23 -13.45 -31.66
C ARG A 72 -42.47 -12.83 -30.28
N LYS A 73 -43.69 -12.95 -29.74
CA LYS A 73 -44.07 -12.41 -28.41
C LYS A 73 -43.23 -12.98 -27.27
N ASN A 74 -42.83 -14.25 -27.35
CA ASN A 74 -41.95 -14.91 -26.39
C ASN A 74 -40.47 -14.49 -26.52
N LYS A 75 -40.17 -13.52 -27.41
CA LYS A 75 -38.85 -12.98 -27.74
C LYS A 75 -37.93 -13.91 -28.54
N THR A 76 -38.41 -15.08 -29.02
CA THR A 76 -37.66 -15.90 -29.98
C THR A 76 -37.63 -15.25 -31.35
N TYR A 77 -36.60 -15.53 -32.13
CA TYR A 77 -36.44 -15.05 -33.50
C TYR A 77 -36.39 -16.29 -34.40
N ARG A 78 -37.36 -16.43 -35.31
CA ARG A 78 -37.55 -17.65 -36.12
C ARG A 78 -38.02 -17.30 -37.54
N PRO A 79 -37.84 -18.19 -38.53
CA PRO A 79 -38.52 -18.10 -39.81
C PRO A 79 -40.04 -18.07 -39.58
N ARG A 80 -40.72 -17.08 -40.15
CA ARG A 80 -42.17 -16.88 -39.91
C ARG A 80 -43.01 -17.20 -41.14
N ARG A 81 -42.62 -16.71 -42.32
CA ARG A 81 -43.38 -16.91 -43.55
C ARG A 81 -42.51 -16.71 -44.79
N ARG A 82 -42.93 -17.33 -45.89
CA ARG A 82 -42.39 -17.08 -47.24
C ARG A 82 -42.68 -15.64 -47.68
N LEU A 83 -41.79 -15.09 -48.51
CA LEU A 83 -42.07 -13.88 -49.27
C LEU A 83 -43.22 -14.15 -50.25
N SER A 84 -44.18 -13.23 -50.32
CA SER A 84 -45.29 -13.33 -51.27
C SER A 84 -44.85 -12.90 -52.67
N SER A 85 -45.57 -13.35 -53.70
CA SER A 85 -45.29 -12.97 -55.10
C SER A 85 -45.41 -11.46 -55.37
N GLN A 86 -46.08 -10.71 -54.50
CA GLN A 86 -46.13 -9.24 -54.56
C GLN A 86 -44.87 -8.61 -53.95
N GLU A 87 -44.37 -9.16 -52.85
CA GLU A 87 -43.15 -8.70 -52.18
C GLU A 87 -41.88 -8.99 -52.98
N GLU A 88 -41.85 -10.10 -53.72
CA GLU A 88 -40.74 -10.41 -54.64
C GLU A 88 -40.59 -9.40 -55.79
N LYS A 89 -41.62 -8.59 -56.04
CA LYS A 89 -41.59 -7.50 -57.04
C LYS A 89 -41.15 -6.16 -56.43
N LEU A 90 -41.01 -6.08 -55.10
CA LEU A 90 -40.57 -4.86 -54.42
C LEU A 90 -39.04 -4.75 -54.41
N SER A 91 -38.55 -3.55 -54.11
CA SER A 91 -37.15 -3.35 -53.75
C SER A 91 -36.87 -3.87 -52.35
N VAL A 92 -35.66 -4.36 -52.12
CA VAL A 92 -35.16 -4.82 -50.81
C VAL A 92 -35.41 -3.77 -49.72
N GLY A 93 -35.27 -2.48 -50.07
CA GLY A 93 -35.53 -1.35 -49.19
C GLY A 93 -36.95 -1.26 -48.62
N ARG A 94 -37.94 -1.84 -49.32
CA ARG A 94 -39.35 -1.82 -48.93
C ARG A 94 -39.79 -3.08 -48.19
N LEU A 95 -38.94 -4.09 -48.07
CA LEU A 95 -39.26 -5.35 -47.36
C LEU A 95 -39.17 -5.20 -45.83
N CYS A 96 -38.37 -4.26 -45.32
CA CYS A 96 -38.24 -3.96 -43.88
C CYS A 96 -37.70 -2.53 -43.70
N GLU A 97 -37.79 -1.95 -42.50
CA GLU A 97 -37.20 -0.62 -42.20
C GLU A 97 -35.74 -0.70 -41.71
N ALA A 98 -35.29 -1.87 -41.24
CA ALA A 98 -33.94 -2.14 -40.70
C ALA A 98 -33.21 -3.28 -41.47
N ASP A 99 -32.04 -3.72 -40.97
CA ASP A 99 -31.30 -4.88 -41.49
C ASP A 99 -32.17 -6.14 -41.51
N LEU A 100 -31.97 -6.98 -42.53
CA LEU A 100 -32.91 -8.05 -42.89
C LEU A 100 -32.25 -9.42 -42.78
N ASP A 101 -32.85 -10.32 -42.00
CA ASP A 101 -32.43 -11.71 -41.92
C ASP A 101 -33.42 -12.60 -42.67
N LEU A 102 -32.88 -13.43 -43.56
CA LEU A 102 -33.64 -14.32 -44.42
C LEU A 102 -33.20 -15.77 -44.24
N PHE A 103 -34.12 -16.70 -44.44
CA PHE A 103 -33.80 -18.11 -44.64
C PHE A 103 -34.07 -18.51 -46.09
N LEU A 104 -33.09 -19.12 -46.74
CA LEU A 104 -33.18 -19.61 -48.11
C LEU A 104 -33.49 -21.10 -48.12
N GLU A 105 -34.73 -21.43 -48.47
CA GLU A 105 -35.19 -22.78 -48.77
C GLU A 105 -34.90 -23.08 -50.25
N VAL A 106 -34.25 -24.22 -50.52
CA VAL A 106 -33.92 -24.67 -51.88
C VAL A 106 -35.00 -25.63 -52.37
N LEU A 107 -35.73 -25.23 -53.40
CA LEU A 107 -36.78 -26.06 -54.00
C LEU A 107 -36.16 -27.05 -54.99
N HIS A 108 -36.40 -28.35 -54.77
CA HIS A 108 -35.99 -29.40 -55.69
C HIS A 108 -37.01 -29.58 -56.83
N PRO A 109 -36.57 -29.93 -58.06
CA PRO A 109 -37.42 -30.00 -59.25
C PRO A 109 -38.40 -31.22 -59.30
N CYS A 110 -38.54 -32.00 -58.23
CA CYS A 110 -39.55 -33.05 -58.12
C CYS A 110 -40.80 -32.50 -57.40
N PRO A 111 -42.02 -32.91 -57.79
CA PRO A 111 -43.23 -32.36 -57.21
C PRO A 111 -43.30 -32.74 -55.73
N VAL A 112 -43.06 -31.77 -54.85
CA VAL A 112 -43.51 -31.84 -53.47
C VAL A 112 -45.03 -32.10 -53.53
N PRO A 113 -45.58 -33.06 -52.76
CA PRO A 113 -47.02 -33.29 -52.73
C PRO A 113 -47.72 -31.96 -52.51
N ASN A 114 -48.77 -31.68 -53.29
CA ASN A 114 -49.54 -30.45 -53.22
C ASN A 114 -49.67 -29.96 -51.76
N LEU A 115 -48.90 -28.92 -51.39
CA LEU A 115 -49.17 -28.11 -50.19
C LEU A 115 -50.51 -27.41 -50.45
N ALA A 116 -51.59 -28.13 -50.19
CA ALA A 116 -52.94 -27.71 -50.42
C ALA A 116 -53.48 -27.15 -49.10
N SER A 117 -53.77 -25.85 -49.11
CA SER A 117 -54.30 -25.04 -48.00
C SER A 117 -53.21 -24.48 -47.09
N GLY A 118 -53.35 -23.22 -46.68
CA GLY A 118 -52.45 -22.54 -45.73
C GLY A 118 -52.52 -23.08 -44.30
N LYS A 119 -52.42 -24.40 -44.15
CA LYS A 119 -52.48 -25.19 -42.91
C LYS A 119 -51.25 -26.10 -42.73
N ASP A 120 -50.19 -25.86 -43.49
CA ASP A 120 -48.95 -26.61 -43.40
C ASP A 120 -47.87 -25.75 -42.74
N SER A 121 -47.18 -26.33 -41.76
CA SER A 121 -46.15 -25.67 -40.97
C SER A 121 -44.76 -26.23 -41.25
N LEU A 122 -43.78 -25.34 -41.44
CA LEU A 122 -42.37 -25.72 -41.56
C LEU A 122 -41.76 -25.84 -40.16
N LEU A 123 -41.37 -27.06 -39.78
CA LEU A 123 -40.71 -27.36 -38.52
C LEU A 123 -39.22 -27.62 -38.74
N PHE A 124 -38.42 -27.30 -37.74
CA PHE A 124 -36.98 -27.55 -37.72
C PHE A 124 -36.66 -28.64 -36.70
N LEU A 125 -35.75 -29.53 -37.04
CA LEU A 125 -35.51 -30.76 -36.28
C LEU A 125 -34.10 -30.78 -35.72
N LYS A 126 -34.00 -31.05 -34.41
CA LYS A 126 -32.75 -31.29 -33.71
C LYS A 126 -32.75 -32.69 -33.11
N LEU A 127 -31.65 -33.41 -33.29
CA LEU A 127 -31.43 -34.71 -32.67
C LEU A 127 -30.49 -34.55 -31.48
N TYR A 128 -30.90 -35.05 -30.32
CA TYR A 128 -30.04 -35.14 -29.15
C TYR A 128 -29.44 -36.54 -29.04
N ASP A 129 -28.11 -36.59 -29.14
CA ASP A 129 -27.29 -37.77 -28.88
C ASP A 129 -26.85 -37.76 -27.41
N ARG A 130 -27.37 -38.72 -26.65
CA ARG A 130 -27.10 -38.87 -25.20
C ARG A 130 -25.72 -39.43 -24.90
N GLU A 131 -25.13 -40.19 -25.83
CA GLU A 131 -23.80 -40.80 -25.67
C GLU A 131 -22.72 -39.75 -25.86
N GLN A 132 -22.89 -38.92 -26.89
CA GLN A 132 -21.97 -37.82 -27.20
C GLN A 132 -22.31 -36.53 -26.44
N THR A 133 -23.43 -36.50 -25.71
CA THR A 133 -23.97 -35.28 -25.06
C THR A 133 -24.06 -34.10 -26.05
N GLN A 134 -24.60 -34.38 -27.23
CA GLN A 134 -24.54 -33.49 -28.38
C GLN A 134 -25.93 -33.24 -28.96
N LEU A 135 -26.29 -31.97 -29.18
CA LEU A 135 -27.53 -31.58 -29.86
C LEU A 135 -27.18 -31.04 -31.26
N ARG A 136 -27.68 -31.69 -32.31
CA ARG A 136 -27.35 -31.32 -33.69
C ARG A 136 -28.59 -31.10 -34.54
N TYR A 137 -28.52 -30.15 -35.47
CA TYR A 137 -29.56 -29.97 -36.47
C TYR A 137 -29.53 -31.13 -37.46
N VAL A 138 -30.70 -31.69 -37.78
CA VAL A 138 -30.81 -32.86 -38.66
C VAL A 138 -31.65 -32.58 -39.92
N GLY A 139 -32.54 -31.60 -39.90
CA GLY A 139 -33.30 -31.20 -41.07
C GLY A 139 -34.53 -30.36 -40.76
N SER A 140 -35.31 -30.06 -41.79
CA SER A 140 -36.60 -29.39 -41.68
C SER A 140 -37.70 -30.21 -42.34
N LEU A 141 -38.93 -30.13 -41.82
CA LEU A 141 -40.06 -30.91 -42.28
C LEU A 141 -41.32 -30.06 -42.38
N PHE A 142 -42.09 -30.23 -43.47
CA PHE A 142 -43.45 -29.69 -43.58
C PHE A 142 -44.45 -30.67 -42.96
N VAL A 143 -45.27 -30.18 -42.04
CA VAL A 143 -46.33 -30.96 -41.40
C VAL A 143 -47.68 -30.28 -41.58
N ASN A 144 -48.75 -31.07 -41.63
CA ASN A 144 -50.10 -30.52 -41.59
C ASN A 144 -50.47 -30.16 -40.15
N ASP A 145 -50.98 -28.96 -39.90
CA ASP A 145 -51.32 -28.49 -38.56
C ASP A 145 -52.38 -29.37 -37.85
N SER A 146 -53.16 -30.15 -38.62
CA SER A 146 -54.20 -31.05 -38.11
C SER A 146 -53.73 -32.50 -37.91
N SER A 147 -52.51 -32.87 -38.31
CA SER A 147 -51.98 -34.23 -38.12
C SER A 147 -51.44 -34.43 -36.70
N ARG A 148 -51.42 -35.69 -36.24
CA ARG A 148 -50.85 -36.05 -34.93
C ARG A 148 -49.33 -36.08 -34.97
N ALA A 149 -48.68 -35.73 -33.86
CA ALA A 149 -47.23 -35.81 -33.75
C ALA A 149 -46.68 -37.24 -33.98
N SER A 150 -47.47 -38.30 -33.71
CA SER A 150 -47.09 -39.68 -34.03
C SER A 150 -46.87 -39.95 -35.53
N GLU A 151 -47.48 -39.17 -36.41
CA GLU A 151 -47.47 -39.42 -37.86
C GLU A 151 -46.10 -39.10 -38.51
N ILE A 152 -45.30 -38.22 -37.89
CA ILE A 152 -43.97 -37.85 -38.40
C ILE A 152 -42.84 -38.79 -37.94
N LEU A 153 -43.11 -39.70 -37.00
CA LEU A 153 -42.10 -40.60 -36.43
C LEU A 153 -41.33 -41.45 -37.45
N PRO A 154 -41.96 -42.01 -38.52
CA PRO A 154 -41.21 -42.76 -39.54
C PRO A 154 -40.14 -41.91 -40.22
N GLU A 155 -40.44 -40.65 -40.51
CA GLU A 155 -39.52 -39.73 -41.16
C GLU A 155 -38.39 -39.28 -40.22
N LEU A 156 -38.71 -39.02 -38.95
CA LEU A 156 -37.71 -38.73 -37.93
C LEU A 156 -36.71 -39.89 -37.74
N ARG A 157 -37.18 -41.14 -37.82
CA ARG A 157 -36.30 -42.33 -37.78
C ARG A 157 -35.35 -42.34 -38.97
N THR A 158 -35.85 -42.08 -40.18
CA THR A 158 -35.02 -42.01 -41.37
C THR A 158 -33.96 -40.91 -41.25
N LEU A 159 -34.34 -39.73 -40.79
CA LEU A 159 -33.42 -38.59 -40.61
C LEU A 159 -32.37 -38.84 -39.52
N ALA A 160 -32.73 -39.56 -38.45
CA ALA A 160 -31.79 -39.91 -37.38
C ALA A 160 -30.98 -41.19 -37.65
N GLY A 161 -31.33 -41.97 -38.67
CA GLY A 161 -30.72 -43.28 -38.95
C GLY A 161 -31.14 -44.38 -37.95
N PHE A 162 -32.31 -44.23 -37.32
CA PHE A 162 -32.84 -45.18 -36.34
C PHE A 162 -33.53 -46.38 -37.00
N HIS A 163 -33.53 -47.53 -36.33
CA HIS A 163 -34.29 -48.70 -36.77
C HIS A 163 -35.81 -48.44 -36.64
N ALA A 164 -36.61 -49.09 -37.50
CA ALA A 164 -38.07 -48.87 -37.58
C ALA A 164 -38.83 -49.09 -36.25
N ASN A 165 -38.29 -49.93 -35.37
CA ASN A 165 -38.92 -50.29 -34.09
C ASN A 165 -38.44 -49.44 -32.91
N GLU A 166 -37.59 -48.44 -33.14
CA GLU A 166 -37.10 -47.58 -32.07
C GLU A 166 -38.18 -46.58 -31.66
N GLU A 167 -38.40 -46.51 -30.34
CA GLU A 167 -39.25 -45.50 -29.72
C GLU A 167 -38.52 -44.15 -29.68
N ILE A 168 -39.23 -43.08 -30.01
CA ILE A 168 -38.71 -41.71 -30.05
C ILE A 168 -39.52 -40.86 -29.07
N GLU A 169 -38.82 -40.05 -28.30
CA GLU A 169 -39.43 -38.99 -27.49
C GLU A 169 -39.28 -37.65 -28.22
N LEU A 170 -40.34 -36.85 -28.22
CA LEU A 170 -40.37 -35.53 -28.86
C LEU A 170 -40.48 -34.44 -27.80
N TYR A 171 -39.76 -33.35 -28.04
CA TYR A 171 -39.76 -32.17 -27.19
C TYR A 171 -39.79 -30.91 -28.04
N GLU A 172 -40.60 -29.92 -27.66
CA GLU A 172 -40.61 -28.60 -28.27
C GLU A 172 -39.54 -27.73 -27.60
N GLU A 173 -38.72 -27.02 -28.39
CA GLU A 173 -37.84 -25.97 -27.89
C GLU A 173 -38.56 -24.61 -27.99
N ILE A 174 -39.25 -24.22 -26.92
CA ILE A 174 -40.16 -23.07 -26.91
C ILE A 174 -39.39 -21.75 -26.78
N LYS A 175 -38.35 -21.73 -25.93
CA LYS A 175 -37.56 -20.53 -25.69
C LYS A 175 -36.13 -20.88 -25.28
N PHE A 176 -35.17 -20.16 -25.86
CA PHE A 176 -33.75 -20.42 -25.69
C PHE A 176 -33.06 -19.44 -24.72
N GLU A 177 -33.34 -18.14 -24.85
CA GLU A 177 -32.76 -17.09 -24.01
C GLU A 177 -33.85 -16.12 -23.46
N PRO A 178 -33.74 -15.66 -22.19
CA PRO A 178 -32.67 -15.91 -21.22
C PRO A 178 -32.90 -17.15 -20.34
N LEU A 179 -33.98 -17.91 -20.53
CA LEU A 179 -34.26 -19.15 -19.80
C LEU A 179 -34.62 -20.19 -20.84
N VAL A 180 -33.97 -21.36 -20.74
CA VAL A 180 -34.29 -22.47 -21.65
C VAL A 180 -35.59 -23.11 -21.20
N MET A 181 -36.56 -23.16 -22.10
CA MET A 181 -37.87 -23.75 -21.88
C MET A 181 -38.12 -24.77 -22.99
N CYS A 182 -38.22 -26.03 -22.59
CA CYS A 182 -38.49 -27.14 -23.48
C CYS A 182 -39.55 -28.04 -22.84
N GLU A 183 -40.49 -28.52 -23.65
CA GLU A 183 -41.69 -29.21 -23.18
C GLU A 183 -41.85 -30.52 -23.95
N ALA A 184 -42.24 -31.60 -23.27
CA ALA A 184 -42.49 -32.88 -23.94
C ALA A 184 -43.76 -32.78 -24.79
N ILE A 185 -43.70 -33.29 -26.02
CA ILE A 185 -44.83 -33.29 -26.94
C ILE A 185 -45.59 -34.61 -26.79
N ASP A 186 -46.89 -34.54 -26.52
CA ASP A 186 -47.75 -35.73 -26.55
C ASP A 186 -47.94 -36.19 -28.01
N LEU A 187 -47.60 -37.46 -28.28
CA LEU A 187 -47.69 -38.06 -29.61
C LEU A 187 -49.12 -38.16 -30.14
N HIS A 188 -50.12 -38.11 -29.25
CA HIS A 188 -51.53 -38.21 -29.60
C HIS A 188 -52.18 -36.86 -29.94
N ASP A 189 -51.53 -35.77 -29.55
CA ASP A 189 -51.99 -34.42 -29.86
C ASP A 189 -51.67 -34.04 -31.32
N THR A 190 -52.53 -33.19 -31.88
CA THR A 190 -52.29 -32.55 -33.18
C THR A 190 -51.35 -31.37 -33.02
N PHE A 191 -50.53 -31.06 -34.02
CA PHE A 191 -49.61 -29.91 -33.96
C PHE A 191 -50.30 -28.59 -33.59
N SER A 192 -51.49 -28.32 -34.15
CA SER A 192 -52.30 -27.14 -33.80
C SER A 192 -52.77 -27.11 -32.34
N HIS A 193 -53.10 -28.27 -31.75
CA HIS A 193 -53.50 -28.37 -30.33
C HIS A 193 -52.30 -28.09 -29.42
N ALA A 194 -51.14 -28.65 -29.77
CA ALA A 194 -49.87 -28.38 -29.10
C ALA A 194 -49.33 -26.96 -29.36
N GLN A 195 -50.03 -26.14 -30.16
CA GLN A 195 -49.61 -24.79 -30.58
C GLN A 195 -48.28 -24.76 -31.36
N ILE A 196 -47.89 -25.90 -31.92
CA ILE A 196 -46.70 -26.06 -32.76
C ILE A 196 -47.05 -25.63 -34.19
N GLY A 197 -46.23 -24.75 -34.76
CA GLY A 197 -46.39 -24.26 -36.12
C GLY A 197 -45.09 -23.78 -36.75
N THR A 198 -45.25 -23.05 -37.86
CA THR A 198 -44.14 -22.62 -38.71
C THR A 198 -43.02 -21.90 -37.93
N GLY A 199 -41.80 -22.43 -38.02
CA GLY A 199 -40.61 -21.89 -37.38
C GLY A 199 -40.28 -22.53 -36.03
N ASP A 200 -41.09 -23.47 -35.55
CA ASP A 200 -40.85 -24.18 -34.29
C ASP A 200 -39.80 -25.28 -34.45
N ILE A 201 -39.14 -25.56 -33.33
CA ILE A 201 -38.08 -26.56 -33.28
C ILE A 201 -38.55 -27.75 -32.45
N ILE A 202 -38.49 -28.92 -33.07
CA ILE A 202 -38.68 -30.19 -32.38
C ILE A 202 -37.30 -30.81 -32.13
N CYS A 203 -36.98 -30.97 -30.85
CA CYS A 203 -35.88 -31.78 -30.39
C CYS A 203 -36.38 -33.21 -30.18
N TYR A 204 -35.65 -34.21 -30.66
CA TYR A 204 -36.02 -35.60 -30.45
C TYR A 204 -34.84 -36.47 -30.05
N GLN A 205 -35.13 -37.54 -29.33
CA GLN A 205 -34.14 -38.50 -28.82
C GLN A 205 -34.72 -39.91 -28.82
N LYS A 206 -33.84 -40.92 -28.75
CA LYS A 206 -34.24 -42.33 -28.57
C LYS A 206 -34.76 -42.57 -27.14
N SER A 207 -35.92 -43.22 -27.03
CA SER A 207 -36.49 -43.70 -25.77
C SER A 207 -35.67 -44.89 -25.26
N SER A 208 -35.25 -44.88 -23.99
CA SER A 208 -34.53 -46.00 -23.38
C SER A 208 -34.72 -46.06 -21.86
N LYS A 209 -34.82 -47.29 -21.32
CA LYS A 209 -34.82 -47.61 -19.87
C LYS A 209 -33.55 -48.43 -19.60
N PRO A 210 -32.51 -47.90 -18.93
CA PRO A 210 -32.62 -47.12 -17.70
C PRO A 210 -31.93 -45.74 -17.73
N VAL A 211 -32.46 -44.82 -16.94
CA VAL A 211 -32.07 -43.40 -16.83
C VAL A 211 -30.64 -43.19 -16.27
N ASN A 212 -30.06 -44.19 -15.59
CA ASN A 212 -28.87 -44.04 -14.73
C ASN A 212 -27.48 -44.13 -15.41
N ILE A 213 -27.39 -44.31 -16.74
CA ILE A 213 -26.10 -44.49 -17.42
C ILE A 213 -25.58 -43.17 -18.04
N TYR A 214 -26.48 -42.20 -18.30
CA TYR A 214 -26.16 -40.98 -19.04
C TYR A 214 -26.10 -39.75 -18.14
N ARG A 215 -25.12 -38.87 -18.38
CA ARG A 215 -24.90 -37.64 -17.61
C ARG A 215 -26.09 -36.67 -17.70
N TYR A 216 -26.72 -36.58 -18.87
CA TYR A 216 -27.92 -35.78 -19.13
C TYR A 216 -28.95 -36.66 -19.88
N PRO A 217 -29.86 -37.33 -19.16
CA PRO A 217 -30.73 -38.35 -19.75
C PRO A 217 -31.86 -37.81 -20.65
N TYR A 218 -32.17 -36.51 -20.55
CA TYR A 218 -33.24 -35.87 -21.32
C TYR A 218 -32.74 -34.59 -21.98
N VAL A 219 -33.31 -34.23 -23.14
CA VAL A 219 -33.05 -32.95 -23.84
C VAL A 219 -33.12 -31.76 -22.88
N GLN A 220 -34.15 -31.70 -22.03
CA GLN A 220 -34.31 -30.63 -21.03
C GLN A 220 -33.12 -30.54 -20.07
N SER A 221 -32.64 -31.67 -19.56
CA SER A 221 -31.52 -31.70 -18.60
C SER A 221 -30.21 -31.22 -19.22
N PHE A 222 -29.98 -31.55 -20.51
CA PHE A 222 -28.84 -31.06 -21.26
C PHE A 222 -28.93 -29.55 -21.46
N LEU A 223 -30.06 -29.06 -21.96
CA LEU A 223 -30.28 -27.65 -22.24
C LEU A 223 -30.15 -26.74 -21.00
N ASN A 224 -30.63 -27.19 -19.83
CA ASN A 224 -30.45 -26.47 -18.57
C ASN A 224 -28.97 -26.35 -18.18
N HIS A 225 -28.20 -27.43 -18.31
CA HIS A 225 -26.77 -27.41 -18.00
C HIS A 225 -26.01 -26.39 -18.85
N VAL A 226 -26.30 -26.34 -20.16
CA VAL A 226 -25.59 -25.40 -21.04
C VAL A 226 -25.97 -23.94 -20.75
N HIS A 227 -27.20 -23.69 -20.29
CA HIS A 227 -27.62 -22.38 -19.81
C HIS A 227 -26.80 -21.94 -18.59
N ASP A 228 -26.72 -22.79 -17.56
CA ASP A 228 -25.97 -22.50 -16.33
C ASP A 228 -24.49 -22.20 -16.62
N GLN A 229 -23.89 -22.96 -17.55
CA GLN A 229 -22.51 -22.71 -17.98
C GLN A 229 -22.36 -21.33 -18.65
N LYS A 230 -23.27 -20.94 -19.55
CA LYS A 230 -23.21 -19.61 -20.20
C LYS A 230 -23.38 -18.48 -19.18
N GLU A 231 -24.27 -18.65 -18.20
CA GLU A 231 -24.46 -17.64 -17.15
C GLU A 231 -23.19 -17.47 -16.30
N ALA A 232 -22.54 -18.58 -15.93
CA ALA A 232 -21.27 -18.55 -15.22
C ALA A 232 -20.17 -17.84 -16.03
N HIS A 233 -20.04 -18.13 -17.33
CA HIS A 233 -19.06 -17.46 -18.20
C HIS A 233 -19.34 -15.96 -18.33
N ARG A 234 -20.60 -15.54 -18.47
CA ARG A 234 -20.98 -14.11 -18.50
C ARG A 234 -20.56 -13.40 -17.21
N LYS A 235 -20.81 -14.02 -16.04
CA LYS A 235 -20.41 -13.47 -14.74
C LYS A 235 -18.89 -13.33 -14.61
N ILE A 236 -18.12 -14.32 -15.06
CA ILE A 236 -16.66 -14.27 -15.07
C ILE A 236 -16.17 -13.11 -15.93
N GLN A 237 -16.70 -12.96 -17.14
CA GLN A 237 -16.29 -11.88 -18.05
C GLN A 237 -16.56 -10.49 -17.45
N THR A 238 -17.72 -10.29 -16.80
CA THR A 238 -18.02 -9.02 -16.11
C THR A 238 -17.03 -8.74 -14.98
N LEU A 239 -16.68 -9.75 -14.17
CA LEU A 239 -15.70 -9.59 -13.10
C LEU A 239 -14.29 -9.31 -13.63
N GLU A 240 -13.90 -9.91 -14.75
CA GLU A 240 -12.62 -9.63 -15.40
C GLU A 240 -12.52 -8.17 -15.87
N GLU A 241 -13.59 -7.62 -16.45
CA GLU A 241 -13.68 -6.21 -16.83
C GLU A 241 -13.56 -5.28 -15.61
N GLU A 242 -14.25 -5.58 -14.50
CA GLU A 242 -14.13 -4.82 -13.25
C GLU A 242 -12.70 -4.85 -12.67
N VAL A 243 -12.03 -6.00 -12.71
CA VAL A 243 -10.64 -6.13 -12.25
C VAL A 243 -9.69 -5.28 -13.09
N VAL A 244 -9.92 -5.15 -14.40
CA VAL A 244 -9.11 -4.28 -15.27
C VAL A 244 -9.29 -2.81 -14.86
N VAL A 245 -10.53 -2.37 -14.61
CA VAL A 245 -10.82 -1.00 -14.17
C VAL A 245 -10.15 -0.69 -12.83
N LEU A 246 -10.28 -1.57 -11.84
CA LEU A 246 -9.66 -1.40 -10.53
C LEU A 246 -8.13 -1.38 -10.61
N LYS A 247 -7.52 -2.19 -11.48
CA LYS A 247 -6.07 -2.17 -11.73
C LYS A 247 -5.61 -0.84 -12.34
N CYS A 248 -6.39 -0.26 -13.24
CA CYS A 248 -6.10 1.06 -13.82
C CYS A 248 -6.18 2.17 -12.76
N GLN A 249 -7.20 2.14 -11.89
CA GLN A 249 -7.34 3.11 -10.78
C GLN A 249 -6.16 3.01 -9.80
N ALA A 250 -5.79 1.81 -9.36
CA ALA A 250 -4.65 1.61 -8.46
C ALA A 250 -3.31 2.05 -9.08
N ARG A 251 -3.15 1.91 -10.41
CA ARG A 251 -1.95 2.44 -11.10
C ARG A 251 -1.93 3.97 -11.09
N HIS A 252 -3.07 4.62 -11.33
CA HIS A 252 -3.17 6.08 -11.29
C HIS A 252 -2.85 6.65 -9.90
N GLU A 253 -3.46 6.09 -8.85
CA GLU A 253 -3.19 6.50 -7.46
C GLU A 253 -1.70 6.33 -7.09
N LYS A 254 -1.07 5.24 -7.57
CA LYS A 254 0.36 5.01 -7.36
C LYS A 254 1.25 6.03 -8.09
N GLU A 255 0.87 6.44 -9.29
CA GLU A 255 1.59 7.46 -10.07
C GLU A 255 1.44 8.85 -9.43
N GLU A 256 0.23 9.22 -8.98
CA GLU A 256 -0.02 10.45 -8.23
C GLU A 256 0.79 10.52 -6.93
N ALA A 257 0.75 9.47 -6.10
CA ALA A 257 1.56 9.39 -4.88
C ALA A 257 3.07 9.43 -5.17
N SER A 258 3.50 8.88 -6.32
CA SER A 258 4.91 8.96 -6.75
C SER A 258 5.30 10.38 -7.15
N MET A 259 4.43 11.12 -7.85
CA MET A 259 4.68 12.53 -8.20
C MET A 259 4.73 13.42 -6.96
N GLU A 260 3.80 13.23 -6.03
CA GLU A 260 3.79 13.94 -4.75
C GLU A 260 5.06 13.66 -3.94
N CYS A 261 5.51 12.40 -3.87
CA CYS A 261 6.78 12.03 -3.23
C CYS A 261 8.00 12.69 -3.90
N VAL A 262 8.01 12.83 -5.22
CA VAL A 262 9.08 13.55 -5.94
C VAL A 262 9.07 15.04 -5.62
N GLN A 263 7.89 15.65 -5.57
CA GLN A 263 7.73 17.06 -5.22
C GLN A 263 8.16 17.34 -3.77
N LEU A 264 7.70 16.54 -2.81
CA LEU A 264 8.11 16.64 -1.40
C LEU A 264 9.62 16.43 -1.22
N LYS A 265 10.23 15.52 -1.98
CA LYS A 265 11.70 15.35 -1.99
C LYS A 265 12.41 16.59 -2.52
N HIS A 266 11.86 17.24 -3.54
CA HIS A 266 12.43 18.46 -4.10
C HIS A 266 12.34 19.63 -3.11
N GLU A 267 11.17 19.83 -2.50
CA GLU A 267 10.94 20.83 -1.45
C GLU A 267 11.86 20.60 -0.25
N ARG A 268 11.97 19.36 0.24
CA ARG A 268 12.93 18.97 1.29
C ARG A 268 14.37 19.34 0.91
N ASN A 269 14.80 19.02 -0.31
CA ASN A 269 16.17 19.30 -0.74
C ASN A 269 16.42 20.82 -0.82
N ASN A 270 15.44 21.61 -1.24
CA ASN A 270 15.53 23.07 -1.27
C ASN A 270 15.56 23.66 0.15
N ALA A 271 14.74 23.15 1.07
CA ALA A 271 14.76 23.55 2.48
C ALA A 271 16.10 23.20 3.14
N VAL A 272 16.64 22.00 2.89
CA VAL A 272 17.97 21.59 3.36
C VAL A 272 19.06 22.50 2.79
N ARG A 273 18.95 22.91 1.52
CA ARG A 273 19.91 23.85 0.91
C ARG A 273 19.82 25.22 1.56
N GLN A 274 18.63 25.76 1.77
CA GLN A 274 18.42 27.04 2.46
C GLN A 274 18.90 27.00 3.91
N VAL A 275 18.65 25.91 4.64
CA VAL A 275 19.16 25.72 6.00
C VAL A 275 20.69 25.59 5.98
N GLY A 276 21.27 24.90 5.00
CA GLY A 276 22.72 24.84 4.81
C GLY A 276 23.34 26.22 4.57
N GLU A 277 22.73 27.02 3.70
CA GLU A 277 23.12 28.41 3.41
C GLU A 277 22.98 29.32 4.65
N LEU A 278 21.96 29.12 5.49
CA LEU A 278 21.77 29.83 6.76
C LEU A 278 22.74 29.36 7.86
N CYS A 279 23.15 28.09 7.85
CA CYS A 279 24.10 27.52 8.80
C CYS A 279 25.53 27.95 8.49
N ASP A 280 25.88 28.08 7.20
CA ASP A 280 27.17 28.63 6.74
C ASP A 280 27.36 30.11 7.16
N GLN A 281 26.27 30.87 7.26
CA GLN A 281 26.29 32.25 7.78
C GLN A 281 26.43 32.33 9.30
N ASN A 282 26.20 31.22 10.02
CA ASN A 282 26.26 31.12 11.48
C ASN A 282 27.43 30.24 11.95
N ARG A 283 28.55 30.32 11.23
CA ARG A 283 29.78 29.59 11.55
C ARG A 283 30.20 29.91 12.98
N GLN A 284 30.09 28.90 13.85
CA GLN A 284 30.38 28.99 15.27
C GLN A 284 31.76 29.63 15.51
N VAL A 285 31.79 30.78 16.20
CA VAL A 285 33.05 31.37 16.66
C VAL A 285 33.57 30.51 17.81
N ILE A 286 34.44 29.55 17.49
CA ILE A 286 35.25 28.86 18.48
C ILE A 286 36.33 29.83 18.91
N LEU A 287 36.34 30.17 20.19
CA LEU A 287 37.32 31.10 20.75
C LEU A 287 38.70 30.43 20.80
N GLU A 288 39.75 31.19 20.45
CA GLU A 288 41.13 30.80 20.72
C GLU A 288 41.53 31.37 22.08
N PHE A 289 42.01 30.53 22.98
CA PHE A 289 42.50 30.89 24.31
C PHE A 289 44.03 30.76 24.36
N SER A 290 44.68 31.63 25.13
CA SER A 290 46.12 31.49 25.38
C SER A 290 46.38 30.45 26.49
N VAL A 291 47.64 30.02 26.63
CA VAL A 291 48.01 29.12 27.73
C VAL A 291 47.80 29.79 29.08
N GLU A 292 48.07 31.11 29.19
CA GLU A 292 47.84 31.89 30.41
C GLU A 292 46.36 31.92 30.82
N ASP A 293 45.44 32.01 29.86
CA ASP A 293 44.00 31.94 30.15
C ASP A 293 43.64 30.61 30.82
N LEU A 294 44.21 29.50 30.32
CA LEU A 294 43.95 28.17 30.87
C LEU A 294 44.61 27.98 32.24
N GLU A 295 45.83 28.47 32.43
CA GLU A 295 46.52 28.45 33.71
C GLU A 295 45.75 29.24 34.77
N GLN A 296 45.32 30.47 34.45
CA GLN A 296 44.53 31.29 35.37
C GLN A 296 43.19 30.62 35.70
N ALA A 297 42.53 30.02 34.71
CA ALA A 297 41.24 29.36 34.90
C ALA A 297 41.32 28.10 35.78
N THR A 298 42.49 27.46 35.85
CA THR A 298 42.70 26.16 36.53
C THR A 298 43.62 26.24 37.75
N ASP A 299 44.00 27.45 38.17
CA ASP A 299 45.00 27.67 39.22
C ASP A 299 46.31 26.92 38.90
N HIS A 300 46.88 27.22 37.73
CA HIS A 300 48.06 26.57 37.15
C HIS A 300 47.96 25.05 37.10
N PHE A 301 46.82 24.53 36.60
CA PHE A 301 46.50 23.11 36.52
C PHE A 301 46.63 22.37 37.86
N SER A 302 46.18 23.01 38.95
CA SER A 302 46.24 22.43 40.29
C SER A 302 45.54 21.06 40.37
N ASN A 303 46.02 20.19 41.25
CA ASN A 303 45.37 18.91 41.53
C ASN A 303 43.94 19.08 42.11
N ALA A 304 43.63 20.23 42.71
CA ALA A 304 42.28 20.53 43.21
C ALA A 304 41.27 20.76 42.07
N CYS A 305 41.74 21.28 40.93
CA CYS A 305 40.94 21.46 39.73
C CYS A 305 40.87 20.20 38.85
N LYS A 306 41.71 19.19 39.10
CA LYS A 306 41.74 17.96 38.30
C LYS A 306 40.45 17.16 38.51
N VAL A 307 39.71 16.95 37.43
CA VAL A 307 38.45 16.18 37.42
C VAL A 307 38.74 14.71 37.16
N GLY A 308 39.67 14.44 36.24
CA GLY A 308 40.01 13.08 35.86
C GLY A 308 41.15 13.04 34.86
N GLU A 309 41.70 11.85 34.70
CA GLU A 309 42.69 11.53 33.68
C GLU A 309 42.20 10.27 32.98
N THR A 310 42.15 10.35 31.66
CA THR A 310 41.66 9.28 30.79
C THR A 310 42.68 9.05 29.68
N GLU A 311 42.46 7.99 28.91
CA GLU A 311 43.13 7.75 27.62
C GLU A 311 43.15 8.98 26.68
N TYR A 312 42.18 9.89 26.82
CA TYR A 312 42.00 11.04 25.95
C TYR A 312 42.78 12.28 26.40
N GLY A 313 43.29 12.27 27.64
CA GLY A 313 43.93 13.43 28.23
C GLY A 313 43.57 13.66 29.69
N ARG A 314 44.08 14.78 30.20
CA ARG A 314 43.80 15.27 31.55
C ARG A 314 42.71 16.33 31.46
N VAL A 315 41.69 16.22 32.31
CA VAL A 315 40.56 17.15 32.34
C VAL A 315 40.56 17.91 33.67
N TYR A 316 40.48 19.23 33.56
CA TYR A 316 40.43 20.15 34.67
C TYR A 316 39.11 20.93 34.66
N LYS A 317 38.57 21.20 35.84
CA LYS A 317 37.49 22.15 36.05
C LYS A 317 38.10 23.53 36.17
N GLY A 318 37.60 24.48 35.41
CA GLY A 318 38.07 25.86 35.45
C GLY A 318 36.94 26.88 35.38
N ILE A 319 37.31 28.15 35.55
CA ILE A 319 36.40 29.29 35.39
C ILE A 319 37.04 30.29 34.42
N ILE A 320 36.43 30.47 33.26
CA ILE A 320 36.83 31.46 32.26
C ILE A 320 35.73 32.51 32.17
N HIS A 321 36.05 33.80 32.35
CA HIS A 321 35.09 34.90 32.32
C HIS A 321 33.81 34.64 33.16
N LYS A 322 33.97 34.12 34.39
CA LYS A 322 32.88 33.73 35.32
C LYS A 322 32.00 32.56 34.84
N THR A 323 32.36 31.88 33.76
CA THR A 323 31.67 30.69 33.25
C THR A 323 32.45 29.44 33.67
N MET A 324 31.77 28.47 34.28
CA MET A 324 32.38 27.18 34.57
C MET A 324 32.61 26.40 33.28
N VAL A 325 33.81 25.88 33.11
CA VAL A 325 34.24 25.13 31.92
C VAL A 325 34.96 23.85 32.30
N ALA A 326 34.99 22.90 31.37
CA ALA A 326 35.87 21.74 31.42
C ALA A 326 37.01 21.94 30.41
N ILE A 327 38.25 21.97 30.89
CA ILE A 327 39.45 22.15 30.07
C ILE A 327 40.14 20.80 29.94
N LYS A 328 40.17 20.25 28.72
CA LYS A 328 40.81 18.98 28.40
C LYS A 328 42.13 19.24 27.69
N LEU A 329 43.24 18.83 28.31
CA LEU A 329 44.56 18.77 27.68
C LEU A 329 44.67 17.44 26.92
N SER A 330 44.72 17.47 25.59
CA SER A 330 44.73 16.25 24.76
C SER A 330 46.05 15.49 24.91
N CYS A 331 45.99 14.16 24.85
CA CYS A 331 47.21 13.33 24.87
C CYS A 331 48.08 13.47 23.62
N SER A 332 47.50 13.86 22.47
CA SER A 332 48.24 14.09 21.24
C SER A 332 47.56 15.14 20.35
N ASP A 333 48.36 15.82 19.53
CA ASP A 333 47.89 16.87 18.62
C ASP A 333 46.94 16.32 17.56
N ASN A 334 47.16 15.08 17.09
CA ASN A 334 46.27 14.43 16.11
C ASN A 334 44.86 14.25 16.66
N LEU A 335 44.74 13.84 17.92
CA LEU A 335 43.43 13.69 18.60
C LEU A 335 42.76 15.04 18.80
N PHE A 336 43.53 16.05 19.20
CA PHE A 336 43.06 17.42 19.33
C PHE A 336 42.49 17.94 18.02
N GLN A 337 43.27 17.92 16.94
CA GLN A 337 42.85 18.46 15.63
C GLN A 337 41.62 17.75 15.07
N ARG A 338 41.52 16.42 15.26
CA ARG A 338 40.39 15.63 14.77
C ARG A 338 39.11 15.96 15.55
N GLU A 339 39.18 16.03 16.87
CA GLU A 339 38.02 16.38 17.69
C GLU A 339 37.55 17.82 17.42
N VAL A 340 38.48 18.77 17.26
CA VAL A 340 38.18 20.15 16.85
C VAL A 340 37.48 20.19 15.49
N SER A 341 37.97 19.44 14.50
CA SER A 341 37.38 19.40 13.15
C SER A 341 35.93 18.90 13.21
N ILE A 342 35.67 17.83 13.96
CA ILE A 342 34.33 17.24 14.11
C ILE A 342 33.35 18.20 14.80
N LEU A 343 33.81 18.89 15.86
CA LEU A 343 32.98 19.80 16.65
C LEU A 343 32.72 21.13 15.92
N ARG A 344 33.58 21.52 14.97
CA ARG A 344 33.37 22.67 14.08
C ARG A 344 32.24 22.46 13.08
N GLU A 345 32.02 21.22 12.66
CA GLU A 345 31.10 20.88 11.57
C GLU A 345 29.60 20.86 11.96
N GLY A 346 29.24 20.94 13.25
CA GLY A 346 27.83 21.06 13.61
C GLY A 346 27.51 20.93 15.09
N ARG A 347 26.46 21.65 15.52
CA ARG A 347 25.89 21.62 16.87
C ARG A 347 24.70 20.67 16.94
N HIS A 348 24.58 19.98 18.07
CA HIS A 348 23.39 19.20 18.40
C HIS A 348 23.11 19.31 19.90
N PRO A 349 21.84 19.40 20.37
CA PRO A 349 21.52 19.55 21.79
C PRO A 349 22.08 18.43 22.69
N ASN A 350 22.32 17.26 22.10
CA ASN A 350 22.84 16.08 22.76
C ASN A 350 24.33 15.81 22.47
N ILE A 351 25.05 16.76 21.89
CA ILE A 351 26.52 16.72 21.73
C ILE A 351 27.11 17.80 22.63
N VAL A 352 28.27 17.54 23.25
CA VAL A 352 28.95 18.53 24.08
C VAL A 352 29.31 19.78 23.28
N THR A 353 29.07 20.95 23.87
CA THR A 353 29.36 22.23 23.25
C THR A 353 30.81 22.61 23.49
N ILE A 354 31.54 22.82 22.39
CA ILE A 354 32.86 23.45 22.42
C ILE A 354 32.72 24.97 22.57
N VAL A 355 33.39 25.52 23.59
CA VAL A 355 33.48 26.96 23.87
C VAL A 355 34.68 27.55 23.13
N GLY A 356 35.81 26.86 23.17
CA GLY A 356 37.05 27.31 22.54
C GLY A 356 38.13 26.24 22.53
N VAL A 357 39.29 26.63 22.02
CA VAL A 357 40.48 25.79 21.91
C VAL A 357 41.72 26.60 22.31
N CYS A 358 42.79 25.94 22.70
CA CYS A 358 44.12 26.51 22.81
C CYS A 358 45.06 25.62 22.01
N SER A 359 45.45 26.09 20.82
CA SER A 359 46.29 25.31 19.90
C SER A 359 47.69 25.08 20.45
N GLU A 360 48.22 26.01 21.26
CA GLU A 360 49.57 25.92 21.85
C GLU A 360 49.69 24.77 22.87
N ALA A 361 48.62 24.49 23.62
CA ALA A 361 48.58 23.43 24.63
C ALA A 361 47.77 22.20 24.17
N SER A 362 47.34 22.14 22.91
CA SER A 362 46.42 21.13 22.37
C SER A 362 45.21 20.88 23.28
N ALA A 363 44.61 21.97 23.76
CA ALA A 363 43.57 21.95 24.76
C ALA A 363 42.19 22.31 24.19
N LEU A 364 41.15 21.58 24.61
CA LEU A 364 39.76 21.89 24.30
C LEU A 364 39.05 22.44 25.53
N VAL A 365 38.26 23.49 25.34
CA VAL A 365 37.44 24.11 26.37
C VAL A 365 35.97 23.81 26.07
N TYR A 366 35.33 23.03 26.94
CA TYR A 366 33.93 22.64 26.82
C TYR A 366 33.05 23.31 27.89
N GLU A 367 31.74 23.28 27.65
CA GLU A 367 30.76 23.54 28.70
C GLU A 367 30.97 22.58 29.90
N TRP A 368 30.73 23.08 31.12
CA TRP A 368 30.77 22.23 32.31
C TRP A 368 29.50 21.39 32.46
N LEU A 369 29.65 20.07 32.67
CA LEU A 369 28.55 19.11 32.82
C LEU A 369 28.48 18.60 34.29
N PRO A 370 27.68 19.23 35.16
CA PRO A 370 27.77 19.06 36.60
C PRO A 370 27.25 17.70 37.12
N ASN A 371 26.43 16.98 36.34
CA ASN A 371 25.79 15.75 36.80
C ASN A 371 26.59 14.47 36.46
N GLY A 372 27.83 14.62 35.98
CA GLY A 372 28.76 13.53 35.71
C GLY A 372 28.38 12.68 34.50
N ASN A 373 29.04 11.51 34.36
CA ASN A 373 28.82 10.57 33.27
C ASN A 373 27.78 9.49 33.63
N LEU A 374 27.25 8.83 32.59
CA LEU A 374 26.19 7.83 32.72
C LEU A 374 26.68 6.56 33.42
N GLU A 375 27.94 6.15 33.24
CA GLU A 375 28.53 4.97 33.90
C GLU A 375 28.40 5.07 35.42
N ASP A 376 28.86 6.20 35.98
CA ASP A 376 28.81 6.49 37.42
C ASP A 376 27.37 6.55 37.93
N ARG A 377 26.42 6.99 37.10
CA ARG A 377 24.99 7.07 37.44
C ARG A 377 24.27 5.73 37.36
N ILE A 378 24.71 4.80 36.49
CA ILE A 378 24.17 3.44 36.43
C ILE A 378 24.53 2.67 37.70
N ILE A 379 25.79 2.77 38.15
CA ILE A 379 26.28 2.08 39.35
C ILE A 379 25.96 2.81 40.67
N CYS A 380 25.24 3.93 40.60
CA CYS A 380 24.87 4.75 41.76
C CYS A 380 26.08 5.19 42.60
N LYS A 381 27.20 5.54 41.94
CA LYS A 381 28.42 6.00 42.60
C LYS A 381 28.13 7.18 43.51
N ASN A 382 28.87 7.27 44.62
CA ASN A 382 28.69 8.28 45.66
C ASN A 382 27.27 8.30 46.26
N ASN A 383 26.60 7.14 46.34
CA ASN A 383 25.22 7.00 46.84
C ASN A 383 24.19 7.85 46.08
N SER A 384 24.46 8.12 44.81
CA SER A 384 23.54 8.88 43.97
C SER A 384 22.26 8.06 43.70
N PRO A 385 21.07 8.68 43.65
CA PRO A 385 19.82 7.95 43.52
C PRO A 385 19.77 7.17 42.19
N PRO A 386 19.15 5.97 42.17
CA PRO A 386 18.99 5.21 40.94
C PRO A 386 18.26 5.99 39.85
N LEU A 387 18.71 5.85 38.61
CA LEU A 387 17.98 6.39 37.47
C LEU A 387 16.66 5.64 37.28
N LEU A 388 15.54 6.37 37.32
CA LEU A 388 14.21 5.84 37.01
C LEU A 388 14.12 5.39 35.55
N TRP A 389 13.21 4.46 35.27
CA TRP A 389 13.06 3.86 33.94
C TRP A 389 12.81 4.90 32.84
N ARG A 390 11.99 5.93 33.11
CA ARG A 390 11.71 7.02 32.15
C ARG A 390 12.98 7.75 31.76
N ARG A 391 13.87 8.01 32.73
CA ARG A 391 15.15 8.68 32.46
C ARG A 391 16.09 7.77 31.68
N ARG A 392 16.10 6.46 31.96
CA ARG A 392 16.88 5.48 31.18
C ARG A 392 16.40 5.40 29.73
N ALA A 393 15.09 5.34 29.49
CA ALA A 393 14.50 5.40 28.15
C ALA A 393 14.83 6.72 27.44
N GLN A 394 14.76 7.84 28.16
CA GLN A 394 15.11 9.15 27.64
C GLN A 394 16.60 9.22 27.22
N VAL A 395 17.52 8.66 28.01
CA VAL A 395 18.94 8.57 27.66
C VAL A 395 19.14 7.74 26.39
N ILE A 396 18.46 6.58 26.27
CA ILE A 396 18.52 5.73 25.07
C ILE A 396 18.07 6.54 23.83
N GLY A 397 16.95 7.25 23.92
CA GLY A 397 16.46 8.11 22.84
C GLY A 397 17.43 9.22 22.48
N GLU A 398 17.98 9.92 23.48
CA GLU A 398 18.96 10.99 23.27
C GLU A 398 20.21 10.45 22.55
N VAL A 399 20.71 9.27 22.91
CA VAL A 399 21.84 8.62 22.22
C VAL A 399 21.48 8.26 20.78
N CYS A 400 20.27 7.75 20.53
CA CYS A 400 19.81 7.47 19.16
C CYS A 400 19.78 8.74 18.31
N CYS A 401 19.26 9.86 18.84
CA CYS A 401 19.26 11.14 18.14
C CYS A 401 20.69 11.62 17.81
N MET A 402 21.63 11.48 18.76
CA MET A 402 23.03 11.82 18.54
C MET A 402 23.61 11.03 17.37
N LEU A 403 23.42 9.70 17.37
CA LEU A 403 23.96 8.84 16.33
C LEU A 403 23.33 9.12 14.97
N LEU A 404 22.01 9.31 14.90
CA LEU A 404 21.33 9.71 13.67
C LEU A 404 21.91 11.00 13.10
N PHE A 405 22.17 12.00 13.95
CA PHE A 405 22.80 13.24 13.52
C PHE A 405 24.22 13.02 12.97
N LEU A 406 25.08 12.28 13.68
CA LEU A 406 26.46 11.99 13.25
C LEU A 406 26.48 11.20 11.94
N HIS A 407 25.62 10.18 11.83
CA HIS A 407 25.53 9.28 10.69
C HIS A 407 24.92 9.95 9.45
N SER A 408 24.16 11.04 9.61
CA SER A 408 23.55 11.79 8.51
C SER A 408 24.50 12.75 7.77
N ARG A 409 25.72 12.98 8.31
CA ARG A 409 26.72 13.88 7.71
C ARG A 409 27.15 13.44 6.32
N LYS A 410 27.43 14.42 5.45
CA LYS A 410 27.90 14.24 4.06
C LYS A 410 29.24 14.96 3.84
N PRO A 411 30.13 14.48 2.96
CA PRO A 411 29.95 13.34 2.04
C PRO A 411 30.06 11.98 2.72
N ASN A 412 30.73 11.90 3.87
CA ASN A 412 30.91 10.66 4.63
C ASN A 412 30.22 10.77 5.99
N ALA A 413 29.54 9.70 6.38
CA ALA A 413 28.96 9.58 7.71
C ALA A 413 30.05 9.61 8.78
N LEU A 414 29.82 10.38 9.85
CA LEU A 414 30.74 10.41 10.97
C LEU A 414 30.38 9.28 11.95
N VAL A 415 31.29 8.34 12.15
CA VAL A 415 31.15 7.26 13.14
C VAL A 415 31.81 7.69 14.45
N HIS A 416 31.14 7.50 15.58
CA HIS A 416 31.68 7.86 16.89
C HIS A 416 32.83 6.92 17.28
N GLY A 417 32.60 5.61 17.21
CA GLY A 417 33.62 4.56 17.37
C GLY A 417 33.99 4.19 18.80
N ASP A 418 33.71 5.06 19.79
CA ASP A 418 33.92 4.76 21.21
C ASP A 418 32.70 5.06 22.09
N LEU A 419 31.52 4.62 21.64
CA LEU A 419 30.25 4.90 22.31
C LEU A 419 30.11 4.05 23.58
N ARG A 420 30.25 4.68 24.75
CA ARG A 420 30.18 4.03 26.07
C ARG A 420 29.50 4.93 27.11
N PRO A 421 28.93 4.38 28.20
CA PRO A 421 28.31 5.21 29.23
C PRO A 421 29.25 6.24 29.89
N CYS A 422 30.56 5.97 29.97
CA CYS A 422 31.53 6.94 30.47
C CYS A 422 31.70 8.18 29.57
N ASN A 423 31.31 8.09 28.29
CA ASN A 423 31.37 9.17 27.30
C ASN A 423 30.04 9.91 27.15
N ILE A 424 28.98 9.47 27.86
CA ILE A 424 27.67 10.11 27.87
C ILE A 424 27.52 10.87 29.18
N PHE A 425 27.57 12.18 29.13
CA PHE A 425 27.46 13.06 30.29
C PHE A 425 26.05 13.59 30.47
N ILE A 426 25.73 14.01 31.69
CA ILE A 426 24.44 14.60 32.03
C ILE A 426 24.66 16.09 32.33
N ASP A 427 23.95 16.95 31.62
CA ASP A 427 24.00 18.39 31.83
C ASP A 427 23.14 18.82 33.04
N ALA A 428 23.16 20.12 33.36
CA ALA A 428 22.40 20.70 34.47
C ALA A 428 20.87 20.53 34.31
N SER A 429 20.37 20.41 33.08
CA SER A 429 18.95 20.21 32.76
C SER A 429 18.56 18.74 32.72
N HIS A 430 19.43 17.84 33.18
CA HIS A 430 19.27 16.40 33.08
C HIS A 430 19.03 15.93 31.64
N ARG A 431 19.77 16.46 30.65
CA ARG A 431 19.84 15.94 29.28
C ARG A 431 21.19 15.27 29.06
N SER A 432 21.24 14.26 28.21
CA SER A 432 22.48 13.55 27.89
C SER A 432 23.27 14.30 26.81
N LYS A 433 24.59 14.39 26.98
CA LYS A 433 25.53 14.96 26.02
C LYS A 433 26.67 13.98 25.74
N LEU A 434 26.87 13.64 24.47
CA LEU A 434 27.97 12.80 24.03
C LEU A 434 29.26 13.62 23.92
N CYS A 435 30.33 13.05 24.43
CA CYS A 435 31.67 13.62 24.46
C CYS A 435 32.67 12.65 23.80
N HIS A 436 33.84 13.16 23.41
CA HIS A 436 34.99 12.39 22.90
C HIS A 436 34.79 11.82 21.48
N PHE A 437 34.96 12.66 20.45
CA PHE A 437 34.72 12.29 19.05
C PHE A 437 35.99 11.94 18.26
N GLY A 438 35.84 11.13 17.20
CA GLY A 438 36.85 10.99 16.15
C GLY A 438 38.02 10.09 16.49
N MET A 439 37.80 9.04 17.28
CA MET A 439 38.88 8.30 17.93
C MET A 439 39.24 6.97 17.23
N SER A 440 38.82 6.78 15.97
CA SER A 440 38.99 5.52 15.22
C SER A 440 40.46 5.05 15.12
N ASP A 441 41.40 5.99 15.07
CA ASP A 441 42.82 5.69 14.79
C ASP A 441 43.57 5.16 16.02
N LEU A 442 43.12 5.50 17.24
CA LEU A 442 43.71 4.95 18.48
C LEU A 442 43.60 3.42 18.57
N PHE A 443 42.68 2.84 17.82
CA PHE A 443 42.42 1.41 17.80
C PHE A 443 43.13 0.69 16.64
N LEU A 444 43.63 1.45 15.66
CA LEU A 444 44.21 0.94 14.42
C LEU A 444 45.74 0.97 14.43
N GLU A 445 46.38 1.65 15.39
CA GLU A 445 47.83 1.67 15.49
C GLU A 445 48.40 0.33 16.01
N PRO A 446 49.25 -0.36 15.24
CA PRO A 446 49.85 -1.62 15.68
C PRO A 446 50.80 -1.42 16.86
N GLY A 447 50.62 -2.18 17.94
CA GLY A 447 51.58 -2.29 19.04
C GLY A 447 51.30 -1.43 20.28
N THR A 448 50.28 -0.59 20.27
CA THR A 448 49.80 0.15 21.44
C THR A 448 48.57 -0.55 22.03
N CYS A 449 48.68 -1.11 23.24
CA CYS A 449 47.50 -1.55 23.97
C CYS A 449 46.70 -0.30 24.38
N PRO A 450 45.42 -0.15 23.97
CA PRO A 450 44.62 0.97 24.42
C PRO A 450 44.48 0.89 25.96
N PRO A 451 44.67 2.00 26.69
CA PRO A 451 44.39 2.03 28.12
C PRO A 451 42.95 1.58 28.39
N ASN A 452 42.71 0.81 29.45
CA ASN A 452 41.37 0.32 29.85
C ASN A 452 40.64 -0.58 28.83
N LEU A 453 41.36 -1.32 27.98
CA LEU A 453 40.78 -2.25 26.99
C LEU A 453 39.66 -3.14 27.58
N THR A 454 39.85 -3.70 28.77
CA THR A 454 38.87 -4.57 29.45
C THR A 454 37.50 -3.90 29.65
N ALA A 455 37.45 -2.60 29.91
CA ALA A 455 36.20 -1.86 30.09
C ALA A 455 35.53 -1.50 28.75
N ARG A 456 36.29 -1.46 27.65
CA ARG A 456 35.78 -1.15 26.30
C ARG A 456 35.26 -2.36 25.57
N LEU A 457 35.94 -3.50 25.70
CA LEU A 457 35.65 -4.73 24.98
C LEU A 457 34.15 -5.09 24.90
N PRO A 458 33.34 -4.94 25.98
CA PRO A 458 31.93 -5.26 25.91
C PRO A 458 31.11 -4.42 24.93
N TYR A 459 31.57 -3.20 24.60
CA TYR A 459 30.89 -2.26 23.71
C TYR A 459 31.48 -2.25 22.29
N MET A 460 32.64 -2.89 22.08
CA MET A 460 33.30 -2.88 20.77
C MET A 460 32.65 -3.87 19.80
N ASP A 461 32.43 -3.42 18.58
CA ASP A 461 31.92 -4.25 17.49
C ASP A 461 32.87 -5.43 17.22
N PRO A 462 32.39 -6.69 17.32
CA PRO A 462 33.23 -7.87 17.13
C PRO A 462 33.82 -7.98 15.72
N GLU A 463 33.11 -7.48 14.70
CA GLU A 463 33.66 -7.43 13.34
C GLU A 463 34.73 -6.35 13.23
N PHE A 464 34.60 -5.21 13.91
CA PHE A 464 35.65 -4.18 13.94
C PHE A 464 36.94 -4.73 14.55
N LEU A 465 36.84 -5.53 15.62
CA LEU A 465 37.99 -6.20 16.22
C LEU A 465 38.68 -7.19 15.26
N THR A 466 37.96 -7.68 14.25
CA THR A 466 38.47 -8.65 13.28
C THR A 466 38.98 -7.99 12.00
N THR A 467 38.26 -7.00 11.48
CA THR A 467 38.50 -6.36 10.18
C THR A 467 39.29 -5.06 10.29
N GLY A 468 39.29 -4.41 11.46
CA GLY A 468 39.80 -3.05 11.65
C GLY A 468 38.92 -1.97 11.01
N GLU A 469 37.82 -2.32 10.34
CA GLU A 469 37.00 -1.34 9.63
C GLU A 469 35.89 -0.79 10.55
N LEU A 470 35.87 0.52 10.79
CA LEU A 470 34.85 1.16 11.61
C LEU A 470 33.67 1.65 10.75
N THR A 471 32.44 1.28 11.11
CA THR A 471 31.22 1.62 10.34
C THR A 471 30.12 2.18 11.25
N GLN A 472 29.07 2.77 10.66
CA GLN A 472 27.87 3.21 11.40
C GLN A 472 27.27 2.07 12.25
N LEU A 473 27.33 0.82 11.74
CA LEU A 473 26.82 -0.36 12.43
C LEU A 473 27.66 -0.75 13.66
N SER A 474 28.88 -0.23 13.79
CA SER A 474 29.70 -0.39 14.99
C SER A 474 29.16 0.45 16.15
N ASP A 475 28.65 1.66 15.87
CA ASP A 475 27.95 2.48 16.87
C ASP A 475 26.60 1.84 17.26
N VAL A 476 25.90 1.21 16.30
CA VAL A 476 24.65 0.47 16.58
C VAL A 476 24.89 -0.69 17.55
N TYR A 477 25.98 -1.43 17.39
CA TYR A 477 26.37 -2.48 18.35
C TYR A 477 26.58 -1.92 19.75
N SER A 478 27.36 -0.84 19.85
CA SER A 478 27.65 -0.15 21.12
C SER A 478 26.36 0.33 21.80
N LEU A 479 25.44 0.92 21.04
CA LEU A 479 24.12 1.32 21.50
C LEU A 479 23.30 0.12 22.02
N GLY A 480 23.34 -1.01 21.34
CA GLY A 480 22.68 -2.24 21.77
C GLY A 480 23.11 -2.68 23.18
N ILE A 481 24.41 -2.67 23.45
CA ILE A 481 24.94 -2.99 24.78
C ILE A 481 24.49 -1.95 25.81
N ILE A 482 24.49 -0.66 25.47
CA ILE A 482 24.00 0.41 26.34
C ILE A 482 22.50 0.23 26.67
N ILE A 483 21.67 -0.14 25.71
CA ILE A 483 20.24 -0.42 25.92
C ILE A 483 20.08 -1.56 26.94
N LEU A 484 20.79 -2.66 26.75
CA LEU A 484 20.73 -3.82 27.66
C LEU A 484 21.26 -3.47 29.06
N HIS A 485 22.34 -2.69 29.13
CA HIS A 485 22.94 -2.24 30.39
C HIS A 485 21.99 -1.31 31.16
N LEU A 486 21.33 -0.37 30.46
CA LEU A 486 20.32 0.50 31.06
C LEU A 486 19.07 -0.27 31.50
N LEU A 487 18.66 -1.30 30.77
CA LEU A 487 17.48 -2.11 31.12
C LEU A 487 17.71 -2.95 32.39
N THR A 488 18.88 -3.57 32.50
CA THR A 488 19.15 -4.58 33.54
C THR A 488 20.02 -4.09 34.69
N GLY A 489 20.80 -3.01 34.49
CA GLY A 489 21.79 -2.54 35.45
C GLY A 489 22.93 -3.54 35.71
N MET A 490 23.05 -4.58 34.89
CA MET A 490 24.08 -5.62 35.03
C MET A 490 25.37 -5.20 34.33
N PRO A 491 26.54 -5.70 34.78
CA PRO A 491 27.79 -5.50 34.05
C PRO A 491 27.66 -5.92 32.57
N PRO A 492 28.23 -5.15 31.63
CA PRO A 492 27.99 -5.33 30.20
C PRO A 492 28.58 -6.65 29.65
N LEU A 493 29.61 -7.20 30.30
CA LEU A 493 30.17 -8.49 29.92
C LEU A 493 29.10 -9.60 30.06
N SER A 494 28.85 -10.36 29.00
CA SER A 494 27.84 -11.43 28.92
C SER A 494 26.36 -11.01 29.04
N ILE A 495 26.07 -9.71 29.06
CA ILE A 495 24.71 -9.19 29.26
C ILE A 495 23.73 -9.69 28.18
N ALA A 496 24.16 -9.66 26.91
CA ALA A 496 23.38 -10.13 25.78
C ALA A 496 22.98 -11.61 25.93
N LYS A 497 23.92 -12.48 26.29
CA LYS A 497 23.66 -13.90 26.53
C LYS A 497 22.65 -14.11 27.65
N LYS A 498 22.79 -13.40 28.77
CA LYS A 498 21.87 -13.51 29.91
C LYS A 498 20.46 -13.05 29.54
N VAL A 499 20.32 -11.94 28.83
CA VAL A 499 19.02 -11.41 28.39
C VAL A 499 18.36 -12.35 27.37
N ALA A 500 19.12 -12.89 26.41
CA ALA A 500 18.62 -13.88 25.46
C ALA A 500 18.06 -15.13 26.16
N THR A 501 18.83 -15.73 27.08
CA THR A 501 18.38 -16.88 27.88
C THR A 501 17.17 -16.55 28.75
N ALA A 502 17.09 -15.33 29.29
CA ALA A 502 15.93 -14.92 30.08
C ALA A 502 14.68 -14.75 29.22
N LEU A 503 14.79 -14.24 28.00
CA LEU A 503 13.67 -14.16 27.05
C LEU A 503 13.18 -15.55 26.61
N GLU A 504 14.10 -16.48 26.33
CA GLU A 504 13.76 -17.88 26.00
C GLU A 504 12.98 -18.58 27.12
N ARG A 505 13.30 -18.25 28.38
CA ARG A 505 12.67 -18.82 29.58
C ARG A 505 11.51 -17.97 30.13
N ASP A 506 11.09 -16.94 29.40
CA ASP A 506 10.08 -15.94 29.82
C ASP A 506 10.31 -15.35 31.23
N SER A 507 11.58 -15.16 31.58
CA SER A 507 12.06 -14.72 32.91
C SER A 507 12.72 -13.34 32.88
N LEU A 508 12.47 -12.54 31.84
CA LEU A 508 13.05 -11.20 31.67
C LEU A 508 12.76 -10.29 32.88
N HIS A 509 11.59 -10.42 33.50
CA HIS A 509 11.18 -9.66 34.68
C HIS A 509 12.14 -9.82 35.88
N LEU A 510 12.93 -10.90 35.93
CA LEU A 510 13.95 -11.11 36.96
C LEU A 510 15.25 -10.33 36.70
N LEU A 511 15.54 -10.01 35.43
CA LEU A 511 16.74 -9.27 35.02
C LEU A 511 16.53 -7.76 34.95
N ILE A 512 15.29 -7.29 34.82
CA ILE A 512 14.98 -5.86 34.78
C ILE A 512 15.42 -5.21 36.10
N TYR A 513 16.10 -4.07 36.01
CA TYR A 513 16.64 -3.37 37.16
C TYR A 513 15.52 -2.81 38.05
N LYS A 514 15.21 -3.52 39.14
CA LYS A 514 14.07 -3.21 40.04
C LYS A 514 14.13 -1.81 40.65
N SER A 515 15.34 -1.31 40.95
CA SER A 515 15.49 0.03 41.54
C SER A 515 15.24 1.18 40.55
N ALA A 516 15.01 0.91 39.25
CA ALA A 516 14.54 1.92 38.29
C ALA A 516 13.03 2.20 38.40
N GLY A 517 12.31 1.53 39.31
CA GLY A 517 10.85 1.58 39.42
C GLY A 517 10.15 0.63 38.46
N ASP A 518 8.84 0.81 38.30
CA ASP A 518 7.99 -0.09 37.53
C ASP A 518 8.15 0.15 36.03
N TRP A 519 9.07 -0.60 35.41
CA TRP A 519 9.15 -0.70 33.96
C TRP A 519 7.85 -1.29 33.39
N PRO A 520 7.20 -0.63 32.43
CA PRO A 520 6.14 -1.27 31.65
C PRO A 520 6.71 -2.48 30.90
N TYR A 521 6.19 -3.69 31.19
CA TYR A 521 6.81 -4.93 30.72
C TYR A 521 6.91 -5.03 29.20
N MET A 522 5.90 -4.56 28.47
CA MET A 522 5.91 -4.57 27.00
C MET A 522 7.05 -3.73 26.43
N GLN A 523 7.24 -2.52 26.97
CA GLN A 523 8.31 -1.61 26.58
C GLN A 523 9.68 -2.17 26.96
N ALA A 524 9.81 -2.75 28.16
CA ALA A 524 11.03 -3.42 28.60
C ALA A 524 11.39 -4.61 27.70
N LYS A 525 10.41 -5.43 27.30
CA LYS A 525 10.58 -6.55 26.38
C LYS A 525 10.97 -6.07 24.98
N GLN A 526 10.37 -5.01 24.48
CA GLN A 526 10.75 -4.39 23.20
C GLN A 526 12.19 -3.87 23.23
N LEU A 527 12.60 -3.19 24.31
CA LEU A 527 13.98 -2.73 24.50
C LEU A 527 14.98 -3.90 24.57
N ALA A 528 14.62 -5.00 25.26
CA ALA A 528 15.45 -6.19 25.30
C ALA A 528 15.63 -6.80 23.90
N LEU A 529 14.56 -6.94 23.13
CA LEU A 529 14.59 -7.51 21.78
C LEU A 529 15.41 -6.64 20.82
N ILE A 530 15.16 -5.33 20.78
CA ILE A 530 15.91 -4.44 19.88
C ILE A 530 17.37 -4.31 20.31
N GLY A 531 17.65 -4.30 21.62
CA GLY A 531 19.00 -4.34 22.17
C GLY A 531 19.75 -5.59 21.72
N LEU A 532 19.11 -6.76 21.76
CA LEU A 532 19.67 -8.02 21.24
C LEU A 532 19.92 -7.98 19.72
N SER A 533 18.97 -7.46 18.93
CA SER A 533 19.17 -7.31 17.49
C SER A 533 20.33 -6.36 17.14
N CYS A 534 20.54 -5.31 17.94
CA CYS A 534 21.67 -4.39 17.76
C CYS A 534 23.03 -5.06 18.01
N VAL A 535 23.08 -6.05 18.92
CA VAL A 535 24.33 -6.75 19.29
C VAL A 535 24.56 -8.05 18.53
N GLU A 536 23.88 -8.24 17.40
CA GLU A 536 24.17 -9.34 16.48
C GLU A 536 25.65 -9.32 16.07
N MET A 537 26.28 -10.49 16.09
CA MET A 537 27.71 -10.64 15.79
C MET A 537 28.01 -10.17 14.38
N THR A 538 27.11 -10.50 13.44
CA THR A 538 27.20 -10.15 12.03
C THR A 538 26.59 -8.78 11.76
N ARG A 539 27.32 -7.86 11.12
CA ARG A 539 26.87 -6.48 10.86
C ARG A 539 25.57 -6.42 10.06
N GLU A 540 25.42 -7.23 9.03
CA GLU A 540 24.26 -7.20 8.12
C GLU A 540 22.94 -7.59 8.81
N LYS A 541 23.03 -8.26 9.96
CA LYS A 541 21.85 -8.63 10.77
C LYS A 541 21.40 -7.53 11.71
N ARG A 542 22.26 -6.52 11.95
CA ARG A 542 21.93 -5.41 12.84
C ARG A 542 20.85 -4.53 12.20
N PRO A 543 19.91 -4.01 13.00
CA PRO A 543 18.82 -3.18 12.50
C PRO A 543 19.32 -1.80 12.05
N ASP A 544 18.63 -1.22 11.08
CA ASP A 544 18.79 0.18 10.72
C ASP A 544 18.35 1.10 11.88
N LEU A 545 19.15 2.12 12.16
CA LEU A 545 18.98 2.99 13.32
C LEU A 545 17.69 3.81 13.26
N LEU A 546 17.29 4.31 12.09
CA LEU A 546 16.12 5.17 11.93
C LEU A 546 14.82 4.36 11.80
N THR A 547 14.81 3.37 10.94
CA THR A 547 13.59 2.66 10.55
C THR A 547 13.17 1.59 11.55
N LYS A 548 14.13 0.98 12.27
CA LYS A 548 13.84 -0.11 13.22
C LYS A 548 14.11 0.26 14.67
N VAL A 549 15.29 0.79 14.96
CA VAL A 549 15.69 1.08 16.36
C VAL A 549 14.92 2.28 16.90
N TRP A 550 14.95 3.41 16.19
CA TRP A 550 14.24 4.63 16.60
C TRP A 550 12.73 4.44 16.68
N ALA A 551 12.12 3.70 15.75
CA ALA A 551 10.68 3.41 15.76
C ALA A 551 10.18 2.76 17.06
N ILE A 552 11.02 1.97 17.73
CA ILE A 552 10.68 1.34 19.02
C ILE A 552 10.92 2.30 20.20
N ILE A 553 11.94 3.15 20.10
CA ILE A 553 12.39 4.01 21.19
C ILE A 553 11.59 5.32 21.26
N GLU A 554 11.23 5.91 20.11
CA GLU A 554 10.52 7.19 20.03
C GLU A 554 9.27 7.25 20.92
N PRO A 555 8.39 6.24 20.96
CA PRO A 555 7.18 6.28 21.80
C PRO A 555 7.48 6.29 23.30
N MET A 556 8.70 5.92 23.71
CA MET A 556 9.13 5.85 25.11
C MET A 556 9.82 7.13 25.59
N VAL A 557 10.14 8.04 24.67
CA VAL A 557 10.88 9.28 24.93
C VAL A 557 9.88 10.42 25.12
N THR A 558 10.07 11.25 26.15
CA THR A 558 9.26 12.45 26.30
C THR A 558 9.68 13.45 25.23
N LYS A 559 8.77 13.75 24.28
CA LYS A 559 8.99 14.78 23.26
C LYS A 559 9.24 16.10 24.00
N PRO A 560 10.37 16.78 23.77
CA PRO A 560 10.60 18.07 24.38
C PRO A 560 9.59 19.10 23.82
N PRO A 561 9.41 20.26 24.47
CA PRO A 561 8.63 21.35 23.89
C PRO A 561 9.09 21.59 22.45
N VAL A 562 8.12 21.80 21.55
CA VAL A 562 8.16 21.78 20.07
C VAL A 562 9.35 22.54 19.43
N ALA A 563 10.06 23.38 20.19
CA ALA A 563 11.16 24.22 19.71
C ALA A 563 12.59 23.62 19.78
N SER A 564 12.79 22.36 20.16
CA SER A 564 14.16 21.87 20.45
C SER A 564 14.74 20.78 19.54
N TRP A 565 13.96 20.22 18.61
CA TRP A 565 14.46 19.26 17.61
C TRP A 565 14.24 19.76 16.18
N PRO A 566 15.20 20.52 15.60
CA PRO A 566 15.12 20.98 14.20
C PRO A 566 15.05 19.82 13.19
N TYR A 567 15.56 18.63 13.56
CA TYR A 567 15.65 17.49 12.65
C TYR A 567 14.33 16.76 12.42
N PHE A 568 13.35 16.88 13.34
CA PHE A 568 12.05 16.19 13.24
C PHE A 568 10.92 17.05 12.67
N GLN A 569 11.11 18.37 12.50
CA GLN A 569 10.13 19.23 11.81
C GLN A 569 9.95 18.86 10.32
N LEU A 570 10.89 18.12 9.73
CA LEU A 570 10.84 17.68 8.33
C LEU A 570 10.02 16.39 8.10
N ALA A 571 9.48 15.76 9.13
CA ALA A 571 8.77 14.49 9.00
C ALA A 571 7.34 14.48 9.56
N TYR A 572 6.86 15.59 10.15
CA TYR A 572 5.53 15.66 10.74
C TYR A 572 5.01 17.11 10.71
N GLU A 573 4.41 17.52 9.60
CA GLU A 573 3.43 18.62 9.62
C GLU A 573 2.17 18.18 8.87
N GLY A 574 1.35 17.43 9.59
CA GLY A 574 -0.10 17.47 9.40
C GLY A 574 -0.68 18.45 10.41
N SER A 575 -1.14 19.61 9.93
CA SER A 575 -2.20 20.43 10.54
C SER A 575 -2.11 20.65 12.07
N CYS A 576 -1.13 21.40 12.56
CA CYS A 576 -1.25 21.99 13.90
C CYS A 576 -0.73 23.43 13.92
N ALA A 577 -1.48 24.33 14.55
CA ALA A 577 -1.07 25.72 14.70
C ALA A 577 0.27 25.83 15.46
N PRO A 578 1.11 26.84 15.17
CA PRO A 578 2.35 27.05 15.89
C PRO A 578 2.15 27.10 17.41
N ALA A 579 3.00 26.40 18.17
CA ALA A 579 2.82 26.21 19.62
C ALA A 579 2.72 27.53 20.43
N HIS A 580 3.33 28.61 19.95
CA HIS A 580 3.28 29.92 20.60
C HIS A 580 1.94 30.67 20.41
N PHE A 581 1.02 30.13 19.61
CA PHE A 581 -0.35 30.64 19.48
C PHE A 581 -1.26 30.18 20.61
N PHE A 582 -0.89 29.12 21.32
CA PHE A 582 -1.72 28.54 22.37
C PHE A 582 -1.50 29.22 23.73
N CYS A 583 -2.60 29.51 24.43
CA CYS A 583 -2.58 30.00 25.79
C CYS A 583 -2.01 28.92 26.72
N PRO A 584 -1.00 29.23 27.55
CA PRO A 584 -0.45 28.22 28.44
C PRO A 584 -1.39 27.75 29.56
N ILE A 585 -2.40 28.54 29.92
CA ILE A 585 -3.44 28.17 30.90
C ILE A 585 -4.54 27.36 30.22
N LEU A 586 -5.18 27.91 29.19
CA LEU A 586 -6.35 27.32 28.54
C LEU A 586 -6.02 26.19 27.54
N LYS A 587 -4.78 26.14 27.03
CA LYS A 587 -4.36 25.24 25.94
C LYS A 587 -5.13 25.41 24.63
N GLU A 588 -5.74 26.57 24.42
CA GLU A 588 -6.45 26.98 23.20
C GLU A 588 -5.74 28.16 22.51
N ILE A 589 -6.00 28.38 21.21
CA ILE A 589 -5.42 29.52 20.47
C ILE A 589 -5.90 30.83 21.10
N MET A 590 -4.98 31.74 21.41
CA MET A 590 -5.28 33.02 22.05
C MET A 590 -6.02 33.98 21.12
N ASN A 591 -7.08 34.59 21.62
CA ASN A 591 -7.84 35.67 20.99
C ASN A 591 -7.39 37.05 21.48
N ASP A 592 -7.06 37.18 22.77
CA ASP A 592 -6.52 38.38 23.39
C ASP A 592 -5.22 38.13 24.16
N PRO A 593 -4.10 37.97 23.45
CA PRO A 593 -2.84 37.64 24.09
C PRO A 593 -2.29 38.82 24.92
N LEU A 594 -2.11 38.62 26.24
CA LEU A 594 -1.46 39.54 27.17
C LEU A 594 -0.17 38.95 27.73
N VAL A 595 0.88 39.75 27.78
CA VAL A 595 2.17 39.42 28.40
C VAL A 595 2.13 39.76 29.89
N ALA A 596 2.45 38.80 30.75
CA ALA A 596 2.64 39.05 32.17
C ALA A 596 4.10 39.37 32.51
N ALA A 597 4.37 39.78 33.75
CA ALA A 597 5.70 40.19 34.23
C ALA A 597 6.79 39.09 34.14
N ASP A 598 6.39 37.82 33.98
CA ASP A 598 7.29 36.69 33.74
C ASP A 598 7.75 36.57 32.27
N GLY A 599 7.26 37.44 31.38
CA GLY A 599 7.57 37.43 29.95
C GLY A 599 6.77 36.42 29.13
N PHE A 600 5.87 35.65 29.75
CA PHE A 600 4.99 34.72 29.04
C PHE A 600 3.70 35.41 28.60
N THR A 601 3.15 34.94 27.49
CA THR A 601 1.89 35.45 26.93
C THR A 601 0.75 34.49 27.22
N TYR A 602 -0.39 35.01 27.64
CA TYR A 602 -1.58 34.27 28.06
C TYR A 602 -2.84 34.87 27.43
N GLU A 603 -3.94 34.12 27.42
CA GLU A 603 -5.25 34.67 27.08
C GLU A 603 -5.68 35.65 28.17
N ALA A 604 -6.18 36.83 27.79
CA ALA A 604 -6.48 37.92 28.70
C ALA A 604 -7.39 37.50 29.85
N GLU A 605 -8.46 36.77 29.53
CA GLU A 605 -9.44 36.32 30.52
C GLU A 605 -8.82 35.33 31.52
N ALA A 606 -8.01 34.39 31.04
CA ALA A 606 -7.39 33.37 31.87
C ALA A 606 -6.35 33.93 32.84
N ILE A 607 -5.50 34.86 32.39
CA ILE A 607 -4.46 35.44 33.25
C ILE A 607 -5.05 36.44 34.26
N ARG A 608 -6.11 37.18 33.88
CA ARG A 608 -6.82 38.06 34.83
C ARG A 608 -7.49 37.25 35.92
N HIS A 609 -8.21 36.19 35.56
CA HIS A 609 -8.82 35.30 36.54
C HIS A 609 -7.80 34.69 37.50
N TRP A 610 -6.65 34.25 36.97
CA TRP A 610 -5.56 33.72 37.80
C TRP A 610 -5.06 34.74 38.84
N LEU A 611 -4.91 36.01 38.46
CA LEU A 611 -4.47 37.07 39.35
C LEU A 611 -5.58 37.51 40.33
N ASP A 612 -6.83 37.56 39.88
CA ASP A 612 -8.00 37.94 40.68
C ASP A 612 -8.31 36.91 41.80
N GLU A 613 -7.95 35.64 41.60
CA GLU A 613 -7.96 34.59 42.64
C GLU A 613 -6.89 34.79 43.74
N GLY A 614 -6.08 35.84 43.65
CA GLY A 614 -5.04 36.18 44.61
C GLY A 614 -3.71 35.47 44.38
N ASN A 615 -3.52 34.80 43.23
CA ASN A 615 -2.25 34.16 42.91
C ASN A 615 -1.20 35.21 42.50
N ASN A 616 -0.07 35.24 43.19
CA ASN A 616 1.06 36.13 42.88
C ASN A 616 2.24 35.39 42.22
N ARG A 617 1.98 34.23 41.61
CA ARG A 617 2.98 33.37 40.97
C ARG A 617 2.66 33.15 39.50
N SER A 618 3.68 32.98 38.68
CA SER A 618 3.60 32.69 37.25
C SER A 618 2.84 31.37 37.03
N PRO A 619 1.77 31.37 36.21
CA PRO A 619 1.08 30.13 35.84
C PRO A 619 1.97 29.12 35.12
N MET A 620 3.04 29.58 34.46
CA MET A 620 3.95 28.73 33.67
C MET A 620 5.11 28.15 34.45
N THR A 621 5.71 28.94 35.35
CA THR A 621 6.95 28.56 36.04
C THR A 621 6.75 28.36 37.53
N ASN A 622 5.59 28.73 38.06
CA ASN A 622 5.31 28.78 39.49
C ASN A 622 6.31 29.66 40.27
N LEU A 623 7.01 30.59 39.62
CA LEU A 623 7.87 31.59 40.29
C LEU A 623 7.05 32.82 40.69
N ALA A 624 7.45 33.55 41.73
CA ALA A 624 6.75 34.78 42.13
C ALA A 624 6.81 35.83 41.01
N LEU A 625 5.68 36.47 40.71
CA LEU A 625 5.62 37.52 39.70
C LEU A 625 6.17 38.83 40.28
N PRO A 626 7.07 39.54 39.57
CA PRO A 626 7.61 40.83 40.02
C PRO A 626 6.54 41.90 40.22
N ASN A 627 5.50 41.89 39.39
CA ASN A 627 4.30 42.73 39.48
C ASN A 627 3.13 42.02 38.78
N GLN A 628 1.92 42.59 38.86
CA GLN A 628 0.70 42.06 38.24
C GLN A 628 0.32 42.81 36.95
N ASP A 629 1.27 43.54 36.35
CA ASP A 629 1.01 44.30 35.15
C ASP A 629 0.84 43.37 33.94
N LEU A 630 -0.16 43.65 33.11
CA LEU A 630 -0.47 42.90 31.89
C LEU A 630 -0.36 43.81 30.67
N ILE A 631 0.51 43.45 29.72
CA ILE A 631 0.79 44.25 28.53
C ILE A 631 0.23 43.54 27.28
N PRO A 632 -0.59 44.20 26.44
CA PRO A 632 -1.11 43.57 25.22
C PRO A 632 -0.02 43.16 24.21
N ASN A 633 -0.02 41.89 23.79
CA ASN A 633 0.88 41.36 22.76
C ASN A 633 0.27 41.53 21.36
N ARG A 634 0.29 42.77 20.85
CA ARG A 634 -0.33 43.12 19.56
C ARG A 634 0.30 42.38 18.37
N ALA A 635 1.60 42.09 18.43
CA ALA A 635 2.31 41.37 17.37
C ALA A 635 1.83 39.92 17.27
N LEU A 636 1.80 39.20 18.39
CA LEU A 636 1.29 37.83 18.42
C LEU A 636 -0.18 37.74 17.99
N ARG A 637 -0.99 38.71 18.42
CA ARG A 637 -2.41 38.81 18.02
C ARG A 637 -2.57 38.92 16.51
N ALA A 638 -1.77 39.77 15.85
CA ALA A 638 -1.81 39.93 14.39
C ALA A 638 -1.40 38.63 13.67
N SER A 639 -0.35 37.95 14.14
CA SER A 639 0.09 36.66 13.58
C SER A 639 -0.95 35.55 13.72
N ILE A 640 -1.66 35.48 14.86
CA ILE A 640 -2.75 34.52 15.07
C ILE A 640 -3.91 34.82 14.10
N GLN A 641 -4.26 36.10 13.92
CA GLN A 641 -5.36 36.49 13.02
C GLN A 641 -5.05 36.18 11.55
N GLU A 642 -3.82 36.42 11.11
CA GLU A 642 -3.35 36.08 9.76
C GLU A 642 -3.40 34.55 9.53
N TYR A 643 -2.92 33.77 10.50
CA TYR A 643 -3.01 32.30 10.44
C TYR A 643 -4.47 31.80 10.36
N LEU A 644 -5.38 32.36 11.18
CA LEU A 644 -6.79 31.98 11.15
C LEU A 644 -7.53 32.46 9.90
N GLN A 645 -6.99 33.41 9.13
CA GLN A 645 -7.49 33.79 7.81
C GLN A 645 -7.00 32.81 6.74
N LEU A 646 -5.73 32.42 6.78
CA LEU A 646 -5.13 31.45 5.85
C LEU A 646 -5.76 30.04 5.98
N GLN A 647 -6.24 29.67 7.17
CA GLN A 647 -6.96 28.40 7.39
C GLN A 647 -8.43 28.42 6.93
N ARG A 648 -8.98 29.60 6.58
CA ARG A 648 -10.37 29.77 6.12
C ARG A 648 -10.51 29.94 4.61
N GLN A 649 -9.39 30.03 3.87
CA GLN A 649 -9.32 29.98 2.41
C GLN A 649 -9.03 28.54 1.98
#